data_AF-A0AAQ0TNZ1-F1
#
_entry.id   AF-A0AAQ0TNZ1-F1
#
_cell.length_a   1.000
_cell.length_b   1.000
_cell.length_c   1.000
_cell.angle_alpha   90.00
_cell.angle_beta   90.00
_cell.angle_gamma   90.00
#
_symmetry.space_group_name_H-M   'P 1'
#
loop_
_entity.id
_entity.type
_entity.pdbx_description
1 polymer ?
#
loop_
_entity_poly.entity_id
_entity_poly.type
_entity_poly.pdbx_seq_one_letter_code
_entity_poly.pdbx_strand_id
1 'polypeptide(L)'
;MKKFYSLSLAALCTVCSMAAPQTVTTLSMPERHQELKSAKVEYSASVRKVSRAADDASTTAPESIVGMRFVTTYNDKEDNYNGFFTVSEGTDGGIVLNDFAEGYSVNATYDASTGKISIPTGVVIGTHSTYGDITLYALTPDATQYSSQDITGTVSGDKITFDNGAYGTVSAGTIILMSKIEATKANANITYSLSTNDGGSVAFEMPLLISKPTETSLKIVGLSGFLYGAYYEVPVSLNSAANSATIAAGTPVDCYYYYNRVYSLYGRNPVGMADDLTISVVTSEATSLLKADAILYCYVNGTNLSGYALSDIKIDVDFNVFTGEATGEGDDNEDTDTPSISGINYQLDRDNNTATVTGCIATVTSLDIPASITVGGKNYAVTAVAETAFQNNKVVTSISIPTSITTIGTDAFRNMSGIKTVYIADLATWCAVEIANGNANPIYNAFPTSTSKWGKVYFNGKETTALEIPEGVTSIGRSFYGFKGMTSVTLPASLEVLGDQAFANCTGLTEVEIPANVTSIGSSFFSCSGLQKVTLKGGVDSFVSMTFYGCKALESINFPEGVRYIGRMVFSGCSALKSISLPTTVTQIDMMAFDSCSGMTEIRSAATIPPAASAYAFDGVPTDIPVYVPAGSINDYKAAAEWKSFTNYQPLGNTSAIETIEAADNTEAVYYNLNGVRVDNPTSGLYIKRQGNKAVKVLVK
;
A
#
# COMPACT_ATOMS: atom_id res chain seq x y z
N MET A 1 14.95 76.85 -3.82
CA MET A 1 14.50 76.71 -5.22
C MET A 1 15.26 75.55 -5.84
N LYS A 2 14.53 74.67 -6.55
CA LYS A 2 15.01 73.66 -7.49
C LYS A 2 16.50 73.25 -7.41
N LYS A 3 16.66 71.95 -7.11
CA LYS A 3 17.67 71.01 -7.64
C LYS A 3 19.13 71.38 -7.43
N PHE A 4 19.92 70.44 -6.92
CA PHE A 4 21.08 69.94 -7.67
C PHE A 4 21.78 68.73 -7.02
N TYR A 5 22.32 67.92 -7.92
CA TYR A 5 23.48 67.02 -7.84
C TYR A 5 23.37 65.60 -7.22
N SER A 6 23.40 64.65 -8.17
CA SER A 6 24.19 63.41 -8.21
C SER A 6 25.46 63.39 -7.37
N LEU A 7 25.83 62.20 -6.86
CA LEU A 7 27.17 61.62 -7.09
C LEU A 7 27.33 60.20 -6.52
N SER A 8 27.93 59.36 -7.37
CA SER A 8 28.89 58.27 -7.15
C SER A 8 28.58 57.07 -6.24
N LEU A 9 28.81 55.92 -6.87
CA LEU A 9 28.83 54.56 -6.38
C LEU A 9 30.11 54.24 -5.59
N ALA A 10 29.93 53.38 -4.58
CA ALA A 10 30.86 52.41 -3.99
C ALA A 10 31.95 52.87 -3.01
N ALA A 11 31.77 52.46 -1.74
CA ALA A 11 32.80 51.78 -0.96
C ALA A 11 32.17 50.83 0.10
N LEU A 12 32.51 49.54 -0.06
CA LEU A 12 32.78 48.46 0.91
C LEU A 12 32.04 48.33 2.26
N CYS A 13 31.60 47.08 2.51
CA CYS A 13 31.68 46.23 3.73
C CYS A 13 31.43 46.91 5.10
N THR A 14 30.59 46.42 6.02
CA THR A 14 30.45 45.04 6.52
C THR A 14 29.27 45.04 7.51
N VAL A 15 28.42 44.00 7.47
CA VAL A 15 27.72 43.32 8.60
C VAL A 15 27.22 44.23 9.75
N CYS A 16 25.91 44.34 10.01
CA CYS A 16 25.16 43.31 10.72
C CYS A 16 23.66 43.66 10.74
N SER A 17 22.82 42.64 10.61
CA SER A 17 21.50 42.45 11.22
C SER A 17 20.64 43.70 11.49
N MET A 18 19.52 43.80 10.79
CA MET A 18 18.18 43.70 11.37
C MET A 18 17.18 43.77 10.22
N ALA A 19 16.59 42.62 9.88
CA ALA A 19 15.45 42.59 8.98
C ALA A 19 14.34 43.44 9.63
N ALA A 20 13.98 44.53 8.95
CA ALA A 20 12.77 45.28 9.26
C ALA A 20 11.55 44.34 9.16
N PRO A 21 10.52 44.51 9.99
CA PRO A 21 9.32 43.70 9.88
C PRO A 21 8.70 43.96 8.51
N GLN A 22 8.73 42.96 7.63
CA GLN A 22 7.92 42.92 6.43
C GLN A 22 6.47 42.96 6.91
N THR A 23 5.83 44.11 6.73
CA THR A 23 4.39 44.29 6.90
C THR A 23 3.70 43.22 6.05
N VAL A 24 3.07 42.26 6.73
CA VAL A 24 2.13 41.31 6.13
C VAL A 24 1.07 42.16 5.44
N THR A 25 1.16 42.25 4.11
CA THR A 25 0.10 42.84 3.31
C THR A 25 -1.05 41.87 3.43
N THR A 26 -2.08 42.26 4.17
CA THR A 26 -3.36 41.55 4.16
C THR A 26 -3.82 41.52 2.71
N LEU A 27 -3.66 40.36 2.07
CA LEU A 27 -4.26 40.08 0.78
C LEU A 27 -5.77 40.20 0.98
N SER A 28 -6.35 41.30 0.52
CA SER A 28 -7.80 41.42 0.48
C SER A 28 -8.33 40.27 -0.37
N MET A 29 -9.14 39.38 0.21
CA MET A 29 -9.87 38.37 -0.57
C MET A 29 -10.45 39.06 -1.81
N PRO A 30 -10.11 38.62 -3.03
CA PRO A 30 -11.05 38.77 -4.12
C PRO A 30 -12.32 38.09 -3.65
N GLU A 31 -13.44 38.80 -3.69
CA GLU A 31 -14.75 38.18 -3.51
C GLU A 31 -14.72 36.89 -4.35
N ARG A 32 -14.87 35.72 -3.69
CA ARG A 32 -15.53 34.61 -4.38
C ARG A 32 -16.74 35.29 -5.00
N HIS A 33 -16.86 35.35 -6.32
CA HIS A 33 -18.10 35.83 -6.91
C HIS A 33 -19.19 34.91 -6.34
N GLN A 34 -19.83 35.45 -5.31
CA GLN A 34 -20.82 34.82 -4.46
C GLN A 34 -22.15 34.76 -5.20
N GLU A 35 -22.15 34.86 -6.54
CA GLU A 35 -23.38 34.89 -7.31
C GLU A 35 -24.00 33.51 -7.52
N LEU A 36 -23.41 32.42 -7.00
CA LEU A 36 -24.09 31.12 -6.93
C LEU A 36 -24.10 30.45 -5.56
N LYS A 37 -24.11 31.25 -4.48
CA LYS A 37 -24.70 30.79 -3.21
C LYS A 37 -25.56 31.89 -2.60
N SER A 38 -26.78 32.01 -3.11
CA SER A 38 -27.92 32.43 -2.30
C SER A 38 -29.16 31.67 -2.72
N ALA A 39 -29.47 30.57 -2.03
CA ALA A 39 -30.72 30.44 -1.28
C ALA A 39 -30.89 28.99 -0.81
N LYS A 40 -31.17 28.82 0.49
CA LYS A 40 -32.07 27.73 0.91
C LYS A 40 -33.36 27.90 0.10
N VAL A 41 -33.79 26.90 -0.66
CA VAL A 41 -35.17 26.85 -1.16
C VAL A 41 -35.73 25.44 -1.01
N GLU A 42 -36.86 25.38 -0.30
CA GLU A 42 -37.74 24.23 -0.13
C GLU A 42 -38.47 23.93 -1.46
N TYR A 43 -38.53 22.65 -1.81
CA TYR A 43 -39.01 22.09 -3.08
C TYR A 43 -40.51 22.32 -3.35
N SER A 44 -40.92 22.41 -4.63
CA SER A 44 -42.33 22.57 -5.03
C SER A 44 -42.81 21.82 -6.28
N ALA A 45 -42.20 20.68 -6.67
CA ALA A 45 -42.74 19.85 -7.76
C ALA A 45 -42.88 18.38 -7.38
N SER A 46 -44.08 17.82 -7.60
CA SER A 46 -44.44 16.44 -7.30
C SER A 46 -43.84 15.45 -8.31
N VAL A 47 -43.27 14.36 -7.80
CA VAL A 47 -42.70 13.23 -8.56
C VAL A 47 -43.80 12.29 -9.08
N ARG A 48 -43.69 11.79 -10.32
CA ARG A 48 -44.54 10.69 -10.83
C ARG A 48 -44.02 9.34 -10.36
N LYS A 49 -44.92 8.51 -9.80
CA LYS A 49 -44.66 7.12 -9.39
C LYS A 49 -44.19 6.24 -10.55
N VAL A 50 -43.33 5.28 -10.24
CA VAL A 50 -43.41 3.92 -10.81
C VAL A 50 -43.48 2.91 -9.66
N SER A 51 -44.49 2.05 -9.72
CA SER A 51 -44.82 1.03 -8.73
C SER A 51 -43.84 -0.13 -8.76
N ARG A 52 -43.39 -0.55 -7.57
CA ARG A 52 -42.79 -1.86 -7.29
C ARG A 52 -43.78 -2.97 -7.68
N ALA A 53 -43.38 -3.86 -8.60
CA ALA A 53 -43.98 -5.19 -8.68
C ALA A 53 -43.34 -6.07 -7.59
N ALA A 54 -44.16 -6.85 -6.90
CA ALA A 54 -43.72 -7.82 -5.90
C ALA A 54 -43.29 -9.13 -6.59
N ASP A 55 -42.31 -9.79 -5.97
CA ASP A 55 -41.65 -11.06 -6.33
C ASP A 55 -40.82 -10.96 -7.63
N ASP A 56 -39.53 -11.29 -7.67
CA ASP A 56 -38.80 -12.42 -7.12
C ASP A 56 -37.33 -12.02 -6.79
N ALA A 57 -36.61 -12.86 -6.06
CA ALA A 57 -35.24 -12.63 -5.60
C ALA A 57 -34.20 -12.33 -6.74
N SER A 58 -33.16 -11.55 -6.38
CA SER A 58 -31.88 -11.29 -7.10
C SER A 58 -31.69 -9.84 -7.56
N THR A 59 -30.67 -9.12 -7.07
CA THR A 59 -30.22 -7.86 -7.69
C THR A 59 -28.70 -7.62 -7.58
N THR A 60 -28.07 -7.59 -8.75
CA THR A 60 -26.73 -7.11 -9.10
C THR A 60 -26.65 -5.58 -9.14
N ALA A 61 -26.20 -4.96 -8.06
CA ALA A 61 -25.56 -3.64 -7.92
C ALA A 61 -25.19 -3.55 -6.41
N PRO A 62 -24.25 -2.71 -5.95
CA PRO A 62 -24.28 -2.36 -4.53
C PRO A 62 -25.71 -1.86 -4.26
N GLU A 63 -26.33 -2.29 -3.15
CA GLU A 63 -27.76 -2.07 -2.86
C GLU A 63 -28.26 -0.64 -3.11
N SER A 64 -27.34 0.34 -3.22
CA SER A 64 -27.55 1.58 -3.95
C SER A 64 -26.21 2.21 -4.34
N ILE A 65 -26.17 3.10 -5.34
CA ILE A 65 -25.03 4.02 -5.55
C ILE A 65 -25.01 5.18 -4.53
N VAL A 66 -26.02 5.26 -3.66
CA VAL A 66 -26.09 6.21 -2.54
C VAL A 66 -24.88 6.08 -1.63
N GLY A 67 -24.33 7.23 -1.22
CA GLY A 67 -23.11 7.34 -0.43
C GLY A 67 -21.82 7.33 -1.25
N MET A 68 -21.90 7.04 -2.56
CA MET A 68 -20.73 7.11 -3.44
C MET A 68 -20.41 8.55 -3.84
N ARG A 69 -19.14 8.77 -4.19
CA ARG A 69 -18.59 10.05 -4.63
C ARG A 69 -17.90 9.82 -5.98
N PHE A 70 -18.08 10.74 -6.90
CA PHE A 70 -17.53 10.63 -8.25
C PHE A 70 -16.77 11.91 -8.60
N VAL A 71 -15.63 11.77 -9.26
CA VAL A 71 -14.98 12.83 -10.01
C VAL A 71 -15.54 12.77 -11.43
N THR A 72 -16.12 13.87 -11.88
CA THR A 72 -16.75 13.99 -13.20
C THR A 72 -15.81 14.68 -14.16
N THR A 73 -15.69 14.20 -15.38
CA THR A 73 -15.04 14.87 -16.50
C THR A 73 -16.06 15.17 -17.57
N TYR A 74 -16.04 16.37 -18.12
CA TYR A 74 -16.95 16.79 -19.19
C TYR A 74 -16.29 17.84 -20.10
N ASN A 75 -16.89 18.15 -21.23
CA ASN A 75 -16.42 19.15 -22.19
C ASN A 75 -17.52 20.17 -22.48
N ASP A 76 -17.25 21.46 -22.46
CA ASP A 76 -18.26 22.51 -22.69
C ASP A 76 -18.32 23.00 -24.16
N LYS A 77 -17.69 22.26 -25.08
CA LYS A 77 -17.37 22.55 -26.49
C LYS A 77 -16.03 23.26 -26.71
N GLU A 78 -15.53 24.02 -25.75
CA GLU A 78 -14.27 24.75 -25.88
C GLU A 78 -13.15 24.05 -25.10
N ASP A 79 -13.43 23.67 -23.86
CA ASP A 79 -12.45 23.11 -22.94
C ASP A 79 -12.95 21.80 -22.29
N ASN A 80 -12.01 21.03 -21.75
CA ASN A 80 -12.31 19.90 -20.87
C ASN A 80 -12.31 20.38 -19.43
N TYR A 81 -13.23 19.88 -18.62
CA TYR A 81 -13.44 20.24 -17.23
C TYR A 81 -13.48 19.00 -16.36
N ASN A 82 -13.22 19.21 -15.07
CA ASN A 82 -13.51 18.23 -14.05
C ASN A 82 -14.33 18.86 -12.91
N GLY A 83 -15.43 18.20 -12.58
CA GLY A 83 -16.24 18.47 -11.40
C GLY A 83 -16.27 17.26 -10.48
N PHE A 84 -17.24 17.25 -9.59
CA PHE A 84 -17.54 16.10 -8.78
C PHE A 84 -19.00 16.10 -8.38
N PHE A 85 -19.52 14.93 -8.01
CA PHE A 85 -20.78 14.85 -7.30
C PHE A 85 -20.74 13.76 -6.24
N THR A 86 -21.65 13.88 -5.29
CA THR A 86 -21.94 12.81 -4.33
C THR A 86 -23.36 12.34 -4.50
N VAL A 87 -23.61 11.06 -4.28
CA VAL A 87 -24.95 10.50 -4.40
C VAL A 87 -25.57 10.40 -3.01
N SER A 88 -26.74 11.00 -2.80
CA SER A 88 -27.52 10.81 -1.57
C SER A 88 -28.88 10.21 -1.87
N GLU A 89 -29.54 9.71 -0.83
CA GLU A 89 -30.93 9.24 -0.92
C GLU A 89 -31.86 10.42 -1.28
N GLY A 90 -32.76 10.21 -2.24
CA GLY A 90 -33.79 11.17 -2.63
C GLY A 90 -35.14 10.83 -2.04
N THR A 91 -36.12 11.71 -2.23
CA THR A 91 -37.51 11.43 -1.84
C THR A 91 -38.12 10.33 -2.72
N ASP A 92 -39.11 9.60 -2.20
CA ASP A 92 -39.91 8.61 -2.92
C ASP A 92 -39.11 7.45 -3.58
N GLY A 93 -37.94 7.11 -3.03
CA GLY A 93 -37.11 5.99 -3.49
C GLY A 93 -36.19 6.30 -4.68
N GLY A 94 -36.05 7.58 -5.06
CA GLY A 94 -35.04 8.06 -6.00
C GLY A 94 -33.68 8.36 -5.36
N ILE A 95 -32.79 8.95 -6.14
CA ILE A 95 -31.46 9.42 -5.68
C ILE A 95 -31.28 10.90 -6.01
N VAL A 96 -30.33 11.55 -5.33
CA VAL A 96 -29.89 12.91 -5.64
C VAL A 96 -28.41 12.87 -6.00
N LEU A 97 -28.06 13.38 -7.17
CA LEU A 97 -26.67 13.63 -7.56
C LEU A 97 -26.32 15.05 -7.10
N ASN A 98 -25.74 15.17 -5.92
CA ASN A 98 -25.39 16.45 -5.30
C ASN A 98 -24.20 17.07 -6.03
N ASP A 99 -24.32 18.34 -6.40
CA ASP A 99 -23.29 19.11 -7.10
C ASP A 99 -23.01 18.67 -8.56
N PHE A 100 -23.83 17.79 -9.14
CA PHE A 100 -23.62 17.21 -10.48
C PHE A 100 -23.55 18.23 -11.61
N ALA A 101 -24.54 19.11 -11.72
CA ALA A 101 -24.67 20.02 -12.85
C ALA A 101 -23.97 21.35 -12.51
N GLU A 102 -22.64 21.39 -12.62
CA GLU A 102 -21.82 22.57 -12.25
C GLU A 102 -22.10 23.08 -10.82
N GLY A 103 -22.24 22.16 -9.86
CA GLY A 103 -22.53 22.49 -8.46
C GLY A 103 -24.02 22.52 -8.10
N TYR A 104 -24.92 22.28 -9.05
CA TYR A 104 -26.35 22.08 -8.77
C TYR A 104 -26.68 20.61 -8.55
N SER A 105 -27.41 20.34 -7.46
CA SER A 105 -27.94 19.01 -7.18
C SER A 105 -29.11 18.68 -8.09
N VAL A 106 -29.15 17.46 -8.62
CA VAL A 106 -30.23 16.99 -9.50
C VAL A 106 -30.86 15.71 -8.95
N ASN A 107 -32.19 15.63 -9.04
CA ASN A 107 -32.91 14.40 -8.71
C ASN A 107 -32.79 13.42 -9.87
N ALA A 108 -32.55 12.16 -9.57
CA ALA A 108 -32.46 11.09 -10.55
C ALA A 108 -33.12 9.81 -10.05
N THR A 109 -33.30 8.88 -10.97
CA THR A 109 -33.66 7.49 -10.65
C THR A 109 -32.47 6.60 -10.96
N TYR A 110 -32.33 5.52 -10.21
CA TYR A 110 -31.35 4.47 -10.48
C TYR A 110 -32.07 3.12 -10.54
N ASP A 111 -32.01 2.48 -11.69
CA ASP A 111 -32.49 1.13 -11.90
C ASP A 111 -31.34 0.16 -11.67
N ALA A 112 -31.31 -0.43 -10.47
CA ALA A 112 -30.31 -1.42 -10.10
C ALA A 112 -30.34 -2.68 -10.96
N SER A 113 -31.45 -3.01 -11.64
CA SER A 113 -31.54 -4.19 -12.49
C SER A 113 -30.86 -4.00 -13.85
N THR A 114 -30.84 -2.75 -14.34
CA THR A 114 -30.23 -2.40 -15.63
C THR A 114 -28.94 -1.59 -15.49
N GLY A 115 -28.61 -1.15 -14.28
CA GLY A 115 -27.47 -0.27 -14.00
C GLY A 115 -27.67 1.16 -14.53
N LYS A 116 -28.90 1.56 -14.85
CA LYS A 116 -29.17 2.85 -15.51
C LYS A 116 -29.55 3.94 -14.53
N ILE A 117 -28.98 5.12 -14.73
CA ILE A 117 -29.40 6.38 -14.12
C ILE A 117 -30.25 7.15 -15.13
N SER A 118 -31.34 7.77 -14.67
CA SER A 118 -32.16 8.70 -15.46
C SER A 118 -32.44 9.98 -14.68
N ILE A 119 -32.04 11.14 -15.24
CA ILE A 119 -32.29 12.48 -14.70
C ILE A 119 -33.39 13.14 -15.55
N PRO A 120 -34.52 13.53 -14.95
CA PRO A 120 -35.60 14.21 -15.66
C PRO A 120 -35.16 15.53 -16.28
N THR A 121 -35.65 15.81 -17.49
CA THR A 121 -35.44 17.09 -18.18
C THR A 121 -36.62 18.05 -18.02
N GLY A 122 -36.41 19.34 -18.27
CA GLY A 122 -37.41 20.40 -18.18
C GLY A 122 -37.73 20.79 -16.74
N VAL A 123 -36.88 20.41 -15.79
CA VAL A 123 -37.07 20.64 -14.36
C VAL A 123 -36.19 21.79 -13.87
N VAL A 124 -36.72 22.61 -12.97
CA VAL A 124 -35.94 23.64 -12.29
C VAL A 124 -35.08 22.98 -11.22
N ILE A 125 -33.76 23.12 -11.34
CA ILE A 125 -32.77 22.50 -10.44
C ILE A 125 -32.18 23.49 -9.42
N GLY A 126 -32.46 24.78 -9.59
CA GLY A 126 -32.02 25.84 -8.69
C GLY A 126 -32.33 27.21 -9.25
N THR A 127 -32.00 28.26 -8.50
CA THR A 127 -32.19 29.66 -8.92
C THR A 127 -30.85 30.38 -8.86
N HIS A 128 -30.42 30.96 -9.98
CA HIS A 128 -29.27 31.86 -10.03
C HIS A 128 -29.68 33.23 -9.47
N SER A 129 -28.83 33.85 -8.63
CA SER A 129 -29.15 35.13 -7.98
C SER A 129 -29.48 36.25 -8.98
N THR A 130 -28.71 36.31 -10.06
CA THR A 130 -28.84 37.30 -11.15
C THR A 130 -29.83 36.89 -12.26
N TYR A 131 -29.82 35.64 -12.70
CA TYR A 131 -30.53 35.22 -13.93
C TYR A 131 -31.83 34.44 -13.71
N GLY A 132 -32.19 34.15 -12.45
CA GLY A 132 -33.41 33.46 -12.08
C GLY A 132 -33.29 31.93 -12.20
N ASP A 133 -34.44 31.27 -12.34
CA ASP A 133 -34.54 29.80 -12.29
C ASP A 133 -33.74 29.12 -13.42
N ILE A 134 -33.04 28.07 -13.04
CA ILE A 134 -32.21 27.24 -13.91
C ILE A 134 -32.99 25.97 -14.23
N THR A 135 -33.34 25.81 -15.50
CA THR A 135 -34.05 24.62 -15.99
C THR A 135 -33.08 23.68 -16.71
N LEU A 136 -33.05 22.41 -16.31
CA LEU A 136 -32.11 21.42 -16.83
C LEU A 136 -32.68 20.62 -18.00
N TYR A 137 -31.87 20.45 -19.04
CA TYR A 137 -32.16 19.64 -20.20
C TYR A 137 -31.03 18.68 -20.55
N ALA A 138 -31.36 17.59 -21.25
CA ALA A 138 -30.35 16.79 -21.93
C ALA A 138 -29.83 17.53 -23.16
N LEU A 139 -28.59 17.27 -23.56
CA LEU A 139 -28.10 17.62 -24.89
C LEU A 139 -28.54 16.58 -25.92
N THR A 140 -28.65 16.98 -27.18
CA THR A 140 -28.69 16.04 -28.31
C THR A 140 -27.37 15.27 -28.39
N PRO A 141 -27.33 14.06 -28.99
CA PRO A 141 -26.10 13.25 -29.07
C PRO A 141 -24.90 13.95 -29.73
N ASP A 142 -25.16 14.91 -30.63
CA ASP A 142 -24.15 15.75 -31.28
C ASP A 142 -23.78 17.03 -30.48
N ALA A 143 -24.37 17.21 -29.29
CA ALA A 143 -24.23 18.36 -28.39
C ALA A 143 -24.59 19.73 -29.02
N THR A 144 -25.37 19.77 -30.12
CA THR A 144 -25.68 21.03 -30.79
C THR A 144 -26.93 21.74 -30.23
N GLN A 145 -27.89 20.99 -29.67
CA GLN A 145 -29.14 21.52 -29.13
C GLN A 145 -29.51 20.82 -27.82
N TYR A 146 -30.48 21.38 -27.09
CA TYR A 146 -31.09 20.69 -25.96
C TYR A 146 -32.26 19.79 -26.41
N SER A 147 -32.53 18.76 -25.63
CA SER A 147 -33.51 17.70 -25.89
C SER A 147 -34.52 17.63 -24.75
N SER A 148 -35.74 17.19 -25.08
CA SER A 148 -36.79 16.86 -24.11
C SER A 148 -36.76 15.40 -23.65
N GLN A 149 -35.71 14.66 -24.00
CA GLN A 149 -35.43 13.34 -23.42
C GLN A 149 -34.68 13.48 -22.08
N ASP A 150 -34.87 12.52 -21.19
CA ASP A 150 -34.12 12.44 -19.94
C ASP A 150 -32.62 12.26 -20.20
N ILE A 151 -31.79 12.75 -19.28
CA ILE A 151 -30.35 12.47 -19.31
C ILE A 151 -30.17 11.07 -18.73
N THR A 152 -29.72 10.13 -19.55
CA THR A 152 -29.46 8.75 -19.15
C THR A 152 -27.98 8.47 -19.02
N GLY A 153 -27.62 7.56 -18.12
CA GLY A 153 -26.26 7.06 -18.01
C GLY A 153 -26.23 5.63 -17.51
N THR A 154 -25.13 4.94 -17.79
CA THR A 154 -24.92 3.55 -17.40
C THR A 154 -23.79 3.46 -16.38
N VAL A 155 -24.06 2.84 -15.24
CA VAL A 155 -23.08 2.51 -14.21
C VAL A 155 -22.39 1.20 -14.57
N SER A 156 -21.06 1.22 -14.69
CA SER A 156 -20.24 0.04 -14.97
C SER A 156 -18.98 0.07 -14.10
N GLY A 157 -18.92 -0.81 -13.09
CA GLY A 157 -17.84 -0.83 -12.12
C GLY A 157 -17.72 0.52 -11.38
N ASP A 158 -16.55 1.15 -11.50
CA ASP A 158 -16.27 2.46 -10.91
C ASP A 158 -16.60 3.64 -11.86
N LYS A 159 -17.14 3.40 -13.07
CA LYS A 159 -17.48 4.45 -14.03
C LYS A 159 -18.98 4.63 -14.21
N ILE A 160 -19.40 5.86 -14.48
CA ILE A 160 -20.72 6.24 -15.00
C ILE A 160 -20.49 6.92 -16.34
N THR A 161 -21.03 6.34 -17.40
CA THR A 161 -20.99 6.94 -18.74
C THR A 161 -22.38 7.49 -19.05
N PHE A 162 -22.49 8.79 -19.25
CA PHE A 162 -23.75 9.40 -19.64
C PHE A 162 -23.91 9.34 -21.16
N ASP A 163 -25.07 8.90 -21.62
CA ASP A 163 -25.37 8.72 -23.04
C ASP A 163 -25.41 10.06 -23.77
N ASN A 164 -25.83 11.12 -23.06
CA ASN A 164 -25.93 12.48 -23.55
C ASN A 164 -25.39 13.46 -22.49
N GLY A 165 -25.07 14.67 -22.93
CA GLY A 165 -24.66 15.74 -22.02
C GLY A 165 -25.83 16.44 -21.30
N ALA A 166 -25.50 17.43 -20.47
CA ALA A 166 -26.43 18.24 -19.69
C ALA A 166 -26.37 19.72 -20.12
N TYR A 167 -27.53 20.40 -20.11
CA TYR A 167 -27.70 21.77 -20.56
C TYR A 167 -28.65 22.54 -19.64
N GLY A 168 -28.17 23.60 -18.99
CA GLY A 168 -28.96 24.40 -18.04
C GLY A 168 -29.29 25.77 -18.62
N THR A 169 -30.58 26.09 -18.72
CA THR A 169 -31.07 27.38 -19.24
C THR A 169 -31.57 28.28 -18.12
N VAL A 170 -31.32 29.58 -18.27
CA VAL A 170 -31.91 30.67 -17.48
C VAL A 170 -32.64 31.64 -18.42
N SER A 171 -33.37 32.59 -17.84
CA SER A 171 -34.11 33.61 -18.61
C SER A 171 -33.24 34.39 -19.61
N ALA A 172 -31.94 34.52 -19.33
CA ALA A 172 -30.96 35.27 -20.12
C ALA A 172 -30.08 34.41 -21.05
N GLY A 173 -30.29 33.09 -21.13
CA GLY A 173 -29.48 32.19 -21.97
C GLY A 173 -29.11 30.88 -21.29
N THR A 174 -27.84 30.48 -21.42
CA THR A 174 -27.32 29.20 -20.91
C THR A 174 -26.34 29.46 -19.77
N ILE A 175 -26.39 28.59 -18.76
CA ILE A 175 -25.45 28.66 -17.62
C ILE A 175 -24.80 27.33 -17.27
N ILE A 176 -25.23 26.21 -17.87
CA ILE A 176 -24.59 24.90 -17.73
C ILE A 176 -24.46 24.28 -19.11
N LEU A 177 -23.27 23.83 -19.48
CA LEU A 177 -23.01 23.13 -20.73
C LEU A 177 -21.98 22.01 -20.51
N MET A 178 -22.47 20.79 -20.34
CA MET A 178 -21.63 19.62 -20.05
C MET A 178 -21.84 18.56 -21.13
N SER A 179 -20.98 18.48 -22.14
CA SER A 179 -20.96 17.40 -23.13
C SER A 179 -19.97 16.29 -22.75
N LYS A 180 -20.14 15.08 -23.29
CA LYS A 180 -19.24 13.92 -23.04
C LYS A 180 -18.98 13.67 -21.54
N ILE A 181 -20.05 13.59 -20.76
CA ILE A 181 -19.95 13.47 -19.31
C ILE A 181 -19.55 12.03 -18.95
N GLU A 182 -18.39 11.90 -18.33
CA GLU A 182 -17.91 10.67 -17.71
C GLU A 182 -17.70 10.92 -16.23
N ALA A 183 -18.06 9.98 -15.38
CA ALA A 183 -17.80 10.08 -13.95
C ALA A 183 -17.06 8.83 -13.47
N THR A 184 -15.94 9.02 -12.78
CA THR A 184 -15.18 7.92 -12.18
C THR A 184 -15.28 8.03 -10.67
N LYS A 185 -15.55 6.91 -10.00
CA LYS A 185 -15.67 6.84 -8.56
C LYS A 185 -14.40 7.34 -7.92
N ALA A 186 -14.55 8.28 -7.01
CA ALA A 186 -13.44 8.86 -6.28
C ALA A 186 -12.83 7.82 -5.34
N ASN A 187 -11.50 7.82 -5.28
CA ASN A 187 -10.71 6.89 -4.47
C ASN A 187 -9.96 7.60 -3.33
N ALA A 188 -10.08 8.92 -3.26
CA ALA A 188 -9.48 9.75 -2.24
C ALA A 188 -10.43 10.88 -1.89
N ASN A 189 -10.25 11.47 -0.71
CA ASN A 189 -10.94 12.68 -0.31
C ASN A 189 -9.93 13.67 0.25
N ILE A 190 -10.06 14.93 -0.14
CA ILE A 190 -9.35 16.04 0.47
C ILE A 190 -10.26 16.75 1.47
N THR A 191 -9.79 16.88 2.70
CA THR A 191 -10.33 17.82 3.69
C THR A 191 -9.37 19.00 3.81
N TYR A 192 -9.90 20.22 3.78
CA TYR A 192 -9.09 21.45 3.85
C TYR A 192 -9.88 22.61 4.44
N SER A 193 -9.18 23.61 4.97
CA SER A 193 -9.78 24.84 5.49
C SER A 193 -9.35 26.05 4.67
N LEU A 194 -10.29 26.91 4.27
CA LEU A 194 -10.00 28.21 3.64
C LEU A 194 -9.92 29.30 4.71
N SER A 195 -8.80 30.03 4.76
CA SER A 195 -8.67 31.19 5.65
C SER A 195 -9.56 32.34 5.20
N THR A 196 -10.23 33.01 6.15
CA THR A 196 -11.07 34.19 5.90
C THR A 196 -10.35 35.50 6.25
N ASN A 197 -10.76 36.61 5.62
CA ASN A 197 -10.17 37.94 5.83
C ASN A 197 -10.20 38.41 7.29
N ASP A 198 -11.13 37.91 8.09
CA ASP A 198 -11.32 38.22 9.51
C ASP A 198 -10.52 37.30 10.45
N GLY A 199 -9.63 36.45 9.92
CA GLY A 199 -8.81 35.51 10.68
C GLY A 199 -9.49 34.21 11.06
N GLY A 200 -10.71 33.96 10.56
CA GLY A 200 -11.40 32.67 10.67
C GLY A 200 -10.95 31.65 9.62
N SER A 201 -11.56 30.46 9.66
CA SER A 201 -11.42 29.46 8.60
C SER A 201 -12.71 28.68 8.36
N VAL A 202 -12.93 28.24 7.13
CA VAL A 202 -14.09 27.42 6.74
C VAL A 202 -13.61 26.10 6.16
N ALA A 203 -14.07 24.97 6.74
CA ALA A 203 -13.70 23.63 6.30
C ALA A 203 -14.53 23.17 5.09
N PHE A 204 -13.88 22.45 4.19
CA PHE A 204 -14.43 21.86 2.98
C PHE A 204 -13.94 20.42 2.85
N GLU A 205 -14.74 19.61 2.17
CA GLU A 205 -14.38 18.25 1.78
C GLU A 205 -14.72 18.04 0.31
N MET A 206 -13.82 17.41 -0.43
CA MET A 206 -13.99 17.17 -1.86
C MET A 206 -13.42 15.80 -2.26
N PRO A 207 -14.13 15.04 -3.11
CA PRO A 207 -13.58 13.81 -3.68
C PRO A 207 -12.45 14.09 -4.66
N LEU A 208 -11.47 13.20 -4.68
CA LEU A 208 -10.34 13.20 -5.60
C LEU A 208 -10.22 11.85 -6.29
N LEU A 209 -9.62 11.88 -7.48
CA LEU A 209 -9.20 10.70 -8.21
C LEU A 209 -7.67 10.71 -8.29
N ILE A 210 -7.03 9.74 -7.65
CA ILE A 210 -5.57 9.63 -7.57
C ILE A 210 -5.13 8.36 -8.29
N SER A 211 -4.13 8.49 -9.17
CA SER A 211 -3.48 7.34 -9.82
C SER A 211 -1.97 7.34 -9.55
N LYS A 212 -1.36 6.14 -9.60
CA LYS A 212 0.09 5.94 -9.40
C LYS A 212 0.74 5.54 -10.72
N PRO A 213 1.07 6.50 -11.61
CA PRO A 213 1.68 6.17 -12.91
C PRO A 213 3.07 5.53 -12.78
N THR A 214 3.82 5.80 -11.71
CA THR A 214 5.11 5.13 -11.43
C THR A 214 5.30 4.93 -9.92
N GLU A 215 6.30 4.14 -9.53
CA GLU A 215 6.67 3.94 -8.12
C GLU A 215 7.04 5.25 -7.38
N THR A 216 7.46 6.28 -8.11
CA THR A 216 7.93 7.55 -7.54
C THR A 216 7.01 8.74 -7.85
N SER A 217 5.82 8.52 -8.43
CA SER A 217 4.94 9.62 -8.81
C SER A 217 3.45 9.30 -8.70
N LEU A 218 2.65 10.29 -8.29
CA LEU A 218 1.18 10.26 -8.34
C LEU A 218 0.64 11.32 -9.30
N LYS A 219 -0.58 11.09 -9.80
CA LYS A 219 -1.42 12.10 -10.47
C LYS A 219 -2.68 12.30 -9.66
N ILE A 220 -3.05 13.56 -9.41
CA ILE A 220 -4.29 13.92 -8.72
C ILE A 220 -5.20 14.65 -9.69
N VAL A 221 -6.41 14.12 -9.88
CA VAL A 221 -7.52 14.72 -10.62
C VAL A 221 -8.62 15.11 -9.62
N GLY A 222 -9.29 16.23 -9.89
CA GLY A 222 -10.33 16.78 -9.02
C GLY A 222 -9.92 18.04 -8.27
N LEU A 223 -8.61 18.34 -8.18
CA LEU A 223 -8.14 19.54 -7.48
C LEU A 223 -8.75 20.81 -8.07
N SER A 224 -8.76 21.02 -9.38
CA SER A 224 -9.40 22.21 -10.01
C SER A 224 -10.89 22.45 -9.69
N GLY A 225 -11.62 21.48 -9.12
CA GLY A 225 -13.03 21.60 -8.79
C GLY A 225 -13.40 22.76 -7.84
N PHE A 226 -12.44 23.34 -7.10
CA PHE A 226 -12.70 24.52 -6.25
C PHE A 226 -12.78 25.85 -7.02
N LEU A 227 -12.40 25.91 -8.31
CA LEU A 227 -12.27 27.15 -9.09
C LEU A 227 -12.85 27.08 -10.50
N TYR A 228 -13.98 26.36 -10.66
CA TYR A 228 -14.64 26.23 -11.96
C TYR A 228 -13.75 25.55 -13.02
N GLY A 229 -12.72 24.81 -12.59
CA GLY A 229 -11.50 24.66 -13.38
C GLY A 229 -11.51 23.57 -14.45
N ALA A 230 -10.68 23.81 -15.46
CA ALA A 230 -10.40 22.89 -16.55
C ALA A 230 -9.81 21.56 -16.04
N TYR A 231 -9.92 20.53 -16.86
CA TYR A 231 -9.37 19.21 -16.60
C TYR A 231 -7.86 19.30 -16.44
N TYR A 232 -7.39 19.10 -15.21
CA TYR A 232 -5.97 19.19 -14.90
C TYR A 232 -5.51 18.06 -13.98
N GLU A 233 -4.41 17.42 -14.37
CA GLU A 233 -3.71 16.41 -13.59
C GLU A 233 -2.54 17.06 -12.83
N VAL A 234 -2.58 17.05 -11.50
CA VAL A 234 -1.48 17.58 -10.70
C VAL A 234 -0.45 16.48 -10.44
N PRO A 235 0.78 16.60 -10.95
CA PRO A 235 1.83 15.63 -10.67
C PRO A 235 2.36 15.80 -9.26
N VAL A 236 2.62 14.68 -8.59
CA VAL A 236 3.22 14.64 -7.25
C VAL A 236 4.41 13.70 -7.28
N SER A 237 5.58 14.15 -6.82
CA SER A 237 6.77 13.30 -6.68
C SER A 237 6.82 12.68 -5.28
N LEU A 238 7.09 11.38 -5.20
CA LEU A 238 7.22 10.66 -3.92
C LEU A 238 8.69 10.47 -3.55
N ASN A 239 9.02 10.73 -2.29
CA ASN A 239 10.32 10.44 -1.70
C ASN A 239 10.14 9.45 -0.54
N SER A 240 10.39 8.17 -0.82
CA SER A 240 10.24 7.09 0.17
C SER A 240 11.25 7.19 1.31
N ALA A 241 12.46 7.71 1.06
CA ALA A 241 13.49 7.87 2.09
C ALA A 241 13.13 8.96 3.10
N ALA A 242 12.53 10.06 2.62
CA ALA A 242 12.07 11.16 3.47
C ALA A 242 10.61 11.01 3.94
N ASN A 243 9.92 9.96 3.48
CA ASN A 243 8.49 9.74 3.70
C ASN A 243 7.64 11.00 3.40
N SER A 244 7.92 11.62 2.27
CA SER A 244 7.32 12.87 1.84
C SER A 244 6.88 12.82 0.38
N ALA A 245 5.94 13.69 0.04
CA ALA A 245 5.47 13.92 -1.31
C ALA A 245 5.66 15.41 -1.66
N THR A 246 6.00 15.71 -2.90
CA THR A 246 6.36 17.07 -3.31
C THR A 246 5.60 17.47 -4.57
N ILE A 247 4.96 18.64 -4.53
CA ILE A 247 4.42 19.33 -5.70
C ILE A 247 5.32 20.53 -5.98
N ALA A 248 5.84 20.62 -7.20
CA ALA A 248 6.76 21.68 -7.57
C ALA A 248 6.11 23.06 -7.43
N ALA A 249 6.84 24.04 -6.89
CA ALA A 249 6.35 25.41 -6.80
C ALA A 249 5.98 25.96 -8.18
N GLY A 250 4.84 26.63 -8.29
CA GLY A 250 4.35 27.16 -9.56
C GLY A 250 3.69 26.12 -10.47
N THR A 251 3.42 24.90 -9.99
CA THR A 251 2.63 23.91 -10.75
C THR A 251 1.29 24.52 -11.14
N PRO A 252 0.98 24.68 -12.44
CA PRO A 252 -0.24 25.32 -12.89
C PRO A 252 -1.45 24.42 -12.63
N VAL A 253 -2.63 25.02 -12.52
CA VAL A 253 -3.91 24.38 -12.17
C VAL A 253 -5.06 25.15 -12.86
N ASP A 254 -4.76 25.61 -14.08
CA ASP A 254 -5.44 26.60 -14.92
C ASP A 254 -6.97 26.76 -14.74
N CYS A 255 -7.46 28.01 -14.64
CA CYS A 255 -8.88 28.32 -14.83
C CYS A 255 -9.02 29.35 -15.96
N TYR A 256 -9.44 28.86 -17.13
CA TYR A 256 -9.36 29.64 -18.35
C TYR A 256 -10.55 30.59 -18.58
N TYR A 257 -11.53 30.61 -17.68
CA TYR A 257 -12.78 31.30 -17.95
C TYR A 257 -12.74 32.80 -17.56
N TYR A 258 -12.99 33.67 -18.56
CA TYR A 258 -13.20 35.12 -18.49
C TYR A 258 -12.02 36.07 -18.21
N TYR A 259 -10.91 35.65 -17.59
CA TYR A 259 -9.88 36.61 -17.13
C TYR A 259 -8.44 36.38 -17.62
N ASN A 260 -8.14 35.37 -18.45
CA ASN A 260 -6.78 34.99 -18.89
C ASN A 260 -5.80 34.85 -17.70
N ARG A 261 -6.18 34.09 -16.66
CA ARG A 261 -5.40 33.97 -15.42
C ARG A 261 -4.93 32.55 -15.18
N VAL A 262 -3.62 32.33 -15.18
CA VAL A 262 -3.03 31.07 -14.74
C VAL A 262 -2.86 31.09 -13.24
N TYR A 263 -3.52 30.16 -12.57
CA TYR A 263 -3.30 29.91 -11.16
C TYR A 263 -2.33 28.75 -10.95
N SER A 264 -1.58 28.81 -9.87
CA SER A 264 -0.53 27.84 -9.55
C SER A 264 -0.42 27.55 -8.06
N LEU A 265 0.11 26.37 -7.73
CA LEU A 265 0.32 25.88 -6.37
C LEU A 265 1.69 26.30 -5.84
N TYR A 266 1.74 26.79 -4.59
CA TYR A 266 2.98 27.15 -3.89
C TYR A 266 2.97 26.68 -2.43
N GLY A 267 4.14 26.30 -1.92
CA GLY A 267 4.38 26.16 -0.49
C GLY A 267 4.42 27.52 0.21
N ARG A 268 3.86 27.60 1.42
CA ARG A 268 3.90 28.81 2.25
C ARG A 268 4.95 28.65 3.36
N ASN A 269 5.98 29.48 3.35
CA ASN A 269 6.97 29.53 4.43
C ASN A 269 6.90 30.88 5.19
N PRO A 270 7.56 31.02 6.35
CA PRO A 270 7.53 32.26 7.14
C PRO A 270 8.14 33.50 6.45
N VAL A 271 8.88 33.30 5.35
CA VAL A 271 9.66 34.33 4.64
C VAL A 271 9.01 34.74 3.31
N GLY A 272 8.07 33.95 2.77
CA GLY A 272 7.39 34.19 1.50
C GLY A 272 6.86 32.92 0.82
N MET A 273 6.71 33.00 -0.51
CA MET A 273 6.15 31.96 -1.38
C MET A 273 7.23 31.48 -2.36
N ALA A 274 8.13 30.59 -1.91
CA ALA A 274 9.33 30.27 -2.68
C ALA A 274 9.73 28.79 -2.71
N ASP A 275 9.03 27.91 -1.97
CA ASP A 275 9.43 26.52 -1.84
C ASP A 275 8.45 25.58 -2.52
N ASP A 276 8.98 24.44 -2.99
CA ASP A 276 8.16 23.29 -3.35
C ASP A 276 7.22 22.95 -2.21
N LEU A 277 5.99 22.60 -2.57
CA LEU A 277 5.03 22.18 -1.59
C LEU A 277 5.38 20.76 -1.14
N THR A 278 5.89 20.65 0.09
CA THR A 278 6.17 19.37 0.72
C THR A 278 4.98 18.93 1.56
N ILE A 279 4.51 17.73 1.28
CA ILE A 279 3.40 17.07 1.95
C ILE A 279 4.00 15.90 2.71
N SER A 280 3.78 15.84 4.02
CA SER A 280 4.22 14.70 4.81
C SER A 280 3.33 13.51 4.50
N VAL A 281 3.93 12.36 4.21
CA VAL A 281 3.19 11.11 4.06
C VAL A 281 3.05 10.50 5.45
N VAL A 282 1.83 10.47 5.97
CA VAL A 282 1.53 9.85 7.25
C VAL A 282 0.82 8.53 6.96
N THR A 283 1.58 7.45 6.99
CA THR A 283 1.02 6.10 6.87
C THR A 283 0.51 5.63 8.22
N SER A 284 -0.75 5.22 8.28
CA SER A 284 -1.34 4.53 9.43
C SER A 284 -1.95 3.20 8.99
N GLU A 285 -2.42 2.42 9.95
CA GLU A 285 -3.03 1.12 9.69
C GLU A 285 -4.39 1.20 8.96
N ALA A 286 -5.05 2.36 8.94
CA ALA A 286 -6.39 2.52 8.34
C ALA A 286 -6.38 3.37 7.07
N THR A 287 -5.36 4.21 6.89
CA THR A 287 -5.33 5.24 5.85
C THR A 287 -3.89 5.57 5.50
N SER A 288 -3.68 5.95 4.24
CA SER A 288 -2.47 6.66 3.87
C SER A 288 -2.79 8.12 3.65
N LEU A 289 -2.37 8.92 4.61
CA LEU A 289 -2.74 10.32 4.67
C LEU A 289 -1.60 11.17 4.11
N LEU A 290 -1.88 11.93 3.05
CA LEU A 290 -1.01 13.03 2.67
C LEU A 290 -1.43 14.26 3.50
N LYS A 291 -0.56 14.68 4.42
CA LYS A 291 -0.81 15.82 5.32
C LYS A 291 0.11 16.99 4.97
N ALA A 292 -0.50 18.16 4.74
CA ALA A 292 0.22 19.42 4.61
C ALA A 292 -0.37 20.46 5.55
N ASP A 293 0.49 21.24 6.21
CA ASP A 293 0.04 22.27 7.16
C ASP A 293 -0.51 23.51 6.43
N ALA A 294 -0.04 23.79 5.21
CA ALA A 294 -0.62 24.81 4.33
C ALA A 294 -0.29 24.58 2.84
N ILE A 295 -1.25 24.90 1.97
CA ILE A 295 -1.07 25.06 0.52
C ILE A 295 -1.56 26.43 0.14
N LEU A 296 -0.76 27.20 -0.60
CA LEU A 296 -1.19 28.47 -1.13
C LEU A 296 -1.44 28.34 -2.63
N TYR A 297 -2.68 28.57 -3.00
CA TYR A 297 -3.12 28.61 -4.38
C TYR A 297 -3.14 30.06 -4.83
N CYS A 298 -2.41 30.45 -5.86
CA CYS A 298 -2.36 31.86 -6.26
C CYS A 298 -2.33 32.07 -7.76
N TYR A 299 -2.94 33.17 -8.18
CA TYR A 299 -2.75 33.79 -9.48
C TYR A 299 -1.55 34.74 -9.41
N VAL A 300 -0.73 34.71 -10.45
CA VAL A 300 0.43 35.58 -10.60
C VAL A 300 0.15 36.63 -11.68
N ASN A 301 0.24 37.91 -11.32
CA ASN A 301 0.21 39.02 -12.28
C ASN A 301 1.48 39.87 -12.15
N GLY A 302 2.47 39.60 -12.98
CA GLY A 302 3.81 40.19 -12.82
C GLY A 302 4.44 39.76 -11.50
N THR A 303 4.70 40.70 -10.59
CA THR A 303 5.26 40.42 -9.24
C THR A 303 4.18 40.30 -8.14
N ASN A 304 2.90 40.51 -8.47
CA ASN A 304 1.82 40.48 -7.49
C ASN A 304 1.19 39.09 -7.45
N LEU A 305 1.04 38.55 -6.23
CA LEU A 305 0.41 37.28 -5.95
C LEU A 305 -0.96 37.53 -5.30
N SER A 306 -2.00 36.82 -5.73
CA SER A 306 -3.33 36.88 -5.12
C SER A 306 -3.96 35.50 -5.13
N GLY A 307 -4.55 35.06 -4.02
CA GLY A 307 -5.14 33.73 -3.99
C GLY A 307 -5.62 33.25 -2.62
N TYR A 308 -5.82 31.94 -2.52
CA TYR A 308 -6.44 31.28 -1.37
C TYR A 308 -5.40 30.46 -0.60
N ALA A 309 -5.32 30.71 0.71
CA ALA A 309 -4.58 29.86 1.61
C ALA A 309 -5.49 28.72 2.09
N LEU A 310 -5.07 27.49 1.79
CA LEU A 310 -5.63 26.26 2.33
C LEU A 310 -4.77 25.86 3.55
N SER A 311 -5.40 25.55 4.67
CA SER A 311 -4.76 25.00 5.87
C SER A 311 -5.34 23.64 6.24
N ASP A 312 -4.63 22.90 7.10
CA ASP A 312 -5.09 21.63 7.68
C ASP A 312 -5.42 20.55 6.64
N ILE A 313 -4.64 20.53 5.57
CA ILE A 313 -4.94 19.69 4.41
C ILE A 313 -4.63 18.24 4.73
N LYS A 314 -5.64 17.42 4.49
CA LYS A 314 -5.65 15.99 4.73
C LYS A 314 -6.22 15.34 3.49
N ILE A 315 -5.37 14.67 2.71
CA ILE A 315 -5.82 13.81 1.63
C ILE A 315 -5.74 12.38 2.12
N ASP A 316 -6.91 11.78 2.35
CA ASP A 316 -7.00 10.35 2.60
C ASP A 316 -6.83 9.63 1.27
N VAL A 317 -5.68 8.99 1.08
CA VAL A 317 -5.33 8.24 -0.12
C VAL A 317 -5.46 6.76 0.20
N ASP A 318 -6.33 6.07 -0.53
CA ASP A 318 -6.26 4.62 -0.60
C ASP A 318 -5.09 4.25 -1.52
N PHE A 319 -3.88 3.98 -0.97
CA PHE A 319 -2.71 3.59 -1.77
C PHE A 319 -2.88 2.24 -2.49
N ASN A 320 -4.04 1.61 -2.37
CA ASN A 320 -4.44 0.47 -3.17
C ASN A 320 -4.88 0.84 -4.60
N VAL A 321 -4.82 2.11 -5.02
CA VAL A 321 -5.41 2.52 -6.30
C VAL A 321 -4.39 2.57 -7.45
N PHE A 322 -4.64 1.71 -8.44
CA PHE A 322 -4.20 1.71 -9.83
C PHE A 322 -2.69 1.88 -10.13
N THR A 323 -2.04 0.75 -10.44
CA THR A 323 -1.32 0.62 -11.72
C THR A 323 -2.39 0.53 -12.82
N GLY A 324 -2.20 1.24 -13.93
CA GLY A 324 -3.23 1.53 -14.93
C GLY A 324 -4.05 0.34 -15.41
N GLU A 325 -5.23 0.66 -15.95
CA GLU A 325 -5.90 -0.18 -16.93
C GLU A 325 -4.85 -0.59 -17.98
N ALA A 326 -4.35 -1.82 -17.91
CA ALA A 326 -4.29 -2.60 -19.11
C ALA A 326 -5.74 -3.02 -19.35
N THR A 327 -6.49 -2.18 -20.06
CA THR A 327 -7.43 -2.78 -20.99
C THR A 327 -6.56 -3.72 -21.81
N GLY A 328 -6.69 -5.02 -21.57
CA GLY A 328 -6.25 -5.97 -22.57
C GLY A 328 -6.88 -5.47 -23.86
N GLU A 329 -6.06 -5.01 -24.79
CA GLU A 329 -6.46 -5.05 -26.18
C GLU A 329 -6.98 -6.46 -26.35
N GLY A 330 -8.28 -6.57 -26.62
CA GLY A 330 -8.86 -7.82 -27.08
C GLY A 330 -8.02 -8.20 -28.28
N ASP A 331 -7.15 -9.19 -28.09
CA ASP A 331 -6.59 -9.89 -29.21
C ASP A 331 -7.80 -10.57 -29.83
N ASP A 332 -8.28 -9.97 -30.93
CA ASP A 332 -9.29 -10.52 -31.80
C ASP A 332 -8.71 -11.80 -32.41
N ASN A 333 -8.65 -12.88 -31.62
CA ASN A 333 -8.52 -14.23 -32.14
C ASN A 333 -8.96 -15.30 -31.14
N GLU A 334 -10.17 -15.77 -31.45
CA GLU A 334 -10.67 -17.14 -31.34
C GLU A 334 -10.98 -17.70 -29.94
N ASP A 335 -12.30 -17.82 -29.72
CA ASP A 335 -13.00 -18.70 -28.77
C ASP A 335 -13.30 -18.12 -27.37
N THR A 336 -14.09 -17.03 -27.36
CA THR A 336 -14.54 -16.27 -26.17
C THR A 336 -15.59 -16.96 -25.30
N ASP A 337 -15.71 -18.28 -25.35
CA ASP A 337 -16.63 -19.00 -24.47
C ASP A 337 -15.94 -19.19 -23.11
N THR A 338 -15.91 -18.13 -22.28
CA THR A 338 -15.46 -18.21 -20.88
C THR A 338 -16.63 -18.74 -20.04
N PRO A 339 -16.67 -20.04 -19.71
CA PRO A 339 -17.77 -20.58 -18.91
C PRO A 339 -17.80 -19.90 -17.54
N SER A 340 -19.01 -19.56 -17.09
CA SER A 340 -19.25 -19.14 -15.71
C SER A 340 -19.99 -20.26 -14.98
N ILE A 341 -19.35 -20.86 -13.99
CA ILE A 341 -19.92 -21.95 -13.19
C ILE A 341 -20.02 -21.46 -11.75
N SER A 342 -21.24 -21.48 -11.19
CA SER A 342 -21.52 -20.93 -9.86
C SER A 342 -21.07 -19.46 -9.69
N GLY A 343 -21.06 -18.69 -10.79
CA GLY A 343 -20.63 -17.29 -10.80
C GLY A 343 -19.11 -17.09 -10.85
N ILE A 344 -18.30 -18.14 -10.93
CA ILE A 344 -16.85 -18.07 -11.13
C ILE A 344 -16.56 -18.23 -12.63
N ASN A 345 -15.73 -17.35 -13.18
CA ASN A 345 -15.38 -17.34 -14.60
C ASN A 345 -14.08 -18.11 -14.83
N TYR A 346 -14.02 -18.82 -15.95
CA TYR A 346 -12.86 -19.63 -16.31
C TYR A 346 -12.42 -19.41 -17.75
N GLN A 347 -11.12 -19.55 -17.97
CA GLN A 347 -10.52 -19.79 -19.27
C GLN A 347 -10.18 -21.27 -19.38
N LEU A 348 -10.61 -21.92 -20.48
CA LEU A 348 -10.37 -23.33 -20.71
C LEU A 348 -9.12 -23.55 -21.57
N ASP A 349 -8.31 -24.52 -21.18
CA ASP A 349 -7.31 -25.14 -22.03
C ASP A 349 -7.85 -26.50 -22.48
N ARG A 350 -8.33 -26.55 -23.73
CA ARG A 350 -9.00 -27.73 -24.30
C ARG A 350 -8.04 -28.85 -24.66
N ASP A 351 -6.75 -28.54 -24.84
CA ASP A 351 -5.72 -29.50 -25.19
C ASP A 351 -5.22 -30.24 -23.95
N ASN A 352 -5.04 -29.51 -22.84
CA ASN A 352 -4.56 -30.09 -21.57
C ASN A 352 -5.69 -30.50 -20.62
N ASN A 353 -6.95 -30.21 -20.96
CA ASN A 353 -8.12 -30.45 -20.11
C ASN A 353 -8.01 -29.72 -18.76
N THR A 354 -7.52 -28.48 -18.77
CA THR A 354 -7.38 -27.64 -17.59
C THR A 354 -8.21 -26.36 -17.71
N ALA A 355 -8.44 -25.71 -16.57
CA ALA A 355 -9.15 -24.45 -16.47
C ALA A 355 -8.41 -23.50 -15.54
N THR A 356 -8.35 -22.24 -15.93
CA THR A 356 -7.80 -21.13 -15.14
C THR A 356 -8.95 -20.25 -14.67
N VAL A 357 -9.00 -19.95 -13.38
CA VAL A 357 -9.95 -19.01 -12.80
C VAL A 357 -9.57 -17.59 -13.22
N THR A 358 -10.49 -16.88 -13.86
CA THR A 358 -10.24 -15.52 -14.40
C THR A 358 -11.00 -14.42 -13.67
N GLY A 359 -11.93 -14.78 -12.79
CA GLY A 359 -12.65 -13.84 -11.95
C GLY A 359 -13.98 -14.41 -11.47
N CYS A 360 -14.87 -13.55 -10.99
CA CYS A 360 -16.23 -13.91 -10.64
C CYS A 360 -17.21 -12.77 -10.94
N ILE A 361 -18.49 -13.11 -11.05
CA ILE A 361 -19.56 -12.12 -11.15
C ILE A 361 -19.67 -11.30 -9.85
N ALA A 362 -20.21 -10.08 -9.95
CA ALA A 362 -20.21 -9.11 -8.86
C ALA A 362 -20.97 -9.53 -7.59
N THR A 363 -21.85 -10.53 -7.66
CA THR A 363 -22.66 -11.01 -6.52
C THR A 363 -22.00 -12.12 -5.72
N VAL A 364 -20.84 -12.65 -6.16
CA VAL A 364 -20.13 -13.71 -5.44
C VAL A 364 -19.53 -13.14 -4.16
N THR A 365 -20.08 -13.59 -3.03
CA THR A 365 -19.60 -13.25 -1.68
C THR A 365 -18.75 -14.36 -1.05
N SER A 366 -18.92 -15.61 -1.52
CA SER A 366 -18.08 -16.76 -1.19
C SER A 366 -17.49 -17.32 -2.48
N LEU A 367 -16.18 -17.20 -2.61
CA LEU A 367 -15.42 -17.70 -3.76
C LEU A 367 -14.98 -19.14 -3.49
N ASP A 368 -15.87 -20.08 -3.78
CA ASP A 368 -15.62 -21.51 -3.59
C ASP A 368 -15.09 -22.13 -4.88
N ILE A 369 -13.77 -22.06 -5.10
CA ILE A 369 -13.13 -22.58 -6.31
C ILE A 369 -13.20 -24.12 -6.29
N PRO A 370 -13.89 -24.77 -7.25
CA PRO A 370 -13.95 -26.21 -7.33
C PRO A 370 -12.66 -26.79 -7.90
N ALA A 371 -12.33 -28.03 -7.55
CA ALA A 371 -11.14 -28.70 -8.09
C ALA A 371 -11.24 -29.03 -9.60
N SER A 372 -12.45 -29.11 -10.12
CA SER A 372 -12.74 -29.37 -11.54
C SER A 372 -14.10 -28.80 -11.93
N ILE A 373 -14.27 -28.47 -13.19
CA ILE A 373 -15.54 -28.05 -13.80
C ILE A 373 -15.89 -28.94 -14.99
N THR A 374 -17.19 -29.00 -15.34
CA THR A 374 -17.67 -29.72 -16.52
C THR A 374 -18.30 -28.73 -17.50
N VAL A 375 -17.79 -28.69 -18.73
CA VAL A 375 -18.27 -27.81 -19.80
C VAL A 375 -18.48 -28.64 -21.06
N GLY A 376 -19.70 -28.61 -21.62
CA GLY A 376 -20.05 -29.42 -22.79
C GLY A 376 -19.91 -30.93 -22.59
N GLY A 377 -20.08 -31.43 -21.35
CA GLY A 377 -19.90 -32.84 -21.00
C GLY A 377 -18.45 -33.30 -20.84
N LYS A 378 -17.47 -32.40 -21.00
CA LYS A 378 -16.05 -32.66 -20.78
C LYS A 378 -15.59 -32.06 -19.46
N ASN A 379 -14.74 -32.77 -18.72
CA ASN A 379 -14.20 -32.33 -17.44
C ASN A 379 -12.86 -31.60 -17.64
N TYR A 380 -12.69 -30.50 -16.90
CA TYR A 380 -11.47 -29.70 -16.86
C TYR A 380 -11.01 -29.56 -15.41
N ALA A 381 -9.74 -29.87 -15.13
CA ALA A 381 -9.15 -29.64 -13.81
C ALA A 381 -8.87 -28.15 -13.62
N VAL A 382 -9.30 -27.56 -12.50
CA VAL A 382 -9.04 -26.15 -12.23
C VAL A 382 -7.66 -26.04 -11.59
N THR A 383 -6.67 -25.58 -12.35
CA THR A 383 -5.25 -25.69 -11.96
C THR A 383 -4.58 -24.35 -11.67
N ALA A 384 -5.21 -23.24 -12.04
CA ALA A 384 -4.61 -21.92 -11.92
C ALA A 384 -5.62 -20.82 -11.57
N VAL A 385 -5.11 -19.73 -11.00
CA VAL A 385 -5.81 -18.45 -10.90
C VAL A 385 -5.01 -17.43 -11.73
N ALA A 386 -5.69 -16.74 -12.64
CA ALA A 386 -5.07 -15.77 -13.54
C ALA A 386 -4.53 -14.55 -12.78
N GLU A 387 -3.61 -13.85 -13.43
CA GLU A 387 -3.16 -12.53 -13.00
C GLU A 387 -4.35 -11.58 -12.83
N THR A 388 -4.36 -10.81 -11.74
CA THR A 388 -5.40 -9.82 -11.39
C THR A 388 -6.85 -10.33 -11.32
N ALA A 389 -7.09 -11.65 -11.35
CA ALA A 389 -8.43 -12.25 -11.46
C ALA A 389 -9.49 -11.69 -10.49
N PHE A 390 -9.09 -11.36 -9.27
CA PHE A 390 -9.95 -10.81 -8.23
C PHE A 390 -9.42 -9.48 -7.67
N GLN A 391 -8.53 -8.80 -8.39
CA GLN A 391 -7.97 -7.53 -7.95
C GLN A 391 -9.09 -6.53 -7.63
N ASN A 392 -8.95 -5.84 -6.49
CA ASN A 392 -9.91 -4.86 -5.97
C ASN A 392 -11.32 -5.42 -5.68
N ASN A 393 -11.53 -6.74 -5.68
CA ASN A 393 -12.82 -7.30 -5.33
C ASN A 393 -13.09 -7.13 -3.81
N LYS A 394 -14.02 -6.23 -3.47
CA LYS A 394 -14.40 -5.92 -2.09
C LYS A 394 -15.65 -6.69 -1.61
N VAL A 395 -16.27 -7.47 -2.49
CA VAL A 395 -17.53 -8.20 -2.22
C VAL A 395 -17.25 -9.60 -1.66
N VAL A 396 -16.23 -10.27 -2.18
CA VAL A 396 -15.82 -11.59 -1.69
C VAL A 396 -15.33 -11.48 -0.24
N THR A 397 -15.96 -12.26 0.63
CA THR A 397 -15.66 -12.32 2.07
C THR A 397 -15.05 -13.65 2.50
N SER A 398 -15.24 -14.71 1.73
CA SER A 398 -14.60 -16.01 1.93
C SER A 398 -14.04 -16.55 0.63
N ILE A 399 -12.89 -17.24 0.73
CA ILE A 399 -12.24 -17.91 -0.41
C ILE A 399 -11.93 -19.34 -0.01
N SER A 400 -12.24 -20.30 -0.88
CA SER A 400 -11.83 -21.69 -0.74
C SER A 400 -10.92 -22.08 -1.91
N ILE A 401 -9.67 -22.46 -1.60
CA ILE A 401 -8.66 -22.91 -2.56
C ILE A 401 -8.58 -24.45 -2.54
N PRO A 402 -8.90 -25.14 -3.65
CA PRO A 402 -8.83 -26.60 -3.73
C PRO A 402 -7.39 -27.08 -3.95
N THR A 403 -7.16 -28.38 -3.73
CA THR A 403 -5.84 -29.03 -3.90
C THR A 403 -5.34 -29.09 -5.35
N SER A 404 -6.21 -28.79 -6.32
CA SER A 404 -5.87 -28.81 -7.74
C SER A 404 -5.16 -27.55 -8.21
N ILE A 405 -5.25 -26.44 -7.46
CA ILE A 405 -4.53 -25.20 -7.80
C ILE A 405 -3.04 -25.42 -7.63
N THR A 406 -2.29 -25.12 -8.67
CA THR A 406 -0.83 -25.25 -8.74
C THR A 406 -0.14 -23.90 -8.93
N THR A 407 -0.81 -22.93 -9.55
CA THR A 407 -0.25 -21.60 -9.82
C THR A 407 -1.26 -20.48 -9.52
N ILE A 408 -0.78 -19.37 -8.96
CA ILE A 408 -1.57 -18.15 -8.76
C ILE A 408 -0.80 -16.97 -9.34
N GLY A 409 -1.40 -16.33 -10.35
CA GLY A 409 -0.81 -15.23 -11.11
C GLY A 409 -0.65 -13.94 -10.31
N THR A 410 0.15 -13.02 -10.86
CA THR A 410 0.50 -11.72 -10.26
C THR A 410 -0.75 -10.98 -9.77
N ASP A 411 -0.72 -10.45 -8.54
CA ASP A 411 -1.78 -9.60 -8.00
C ASP A 411 -3.20 -10.22 -8.03
N ALA A 412 -3.34 -11.55 -8.19
CA ALA A 412 -4.64 -12.22 -8.38
C ALA A 412 -5.68 -11.89 -7.30
N PHE A 413 -5.23 -11.69 -6.05
CA PHE A 413 -6.09 -11.36 -4.91
C PHE A 413 -5.79 -9.97 -4.33
N ARG A 414 -5.11 -9.10 -5.09
CA ARG A 414 -4.66 -7.79 -4.61
C ARG A 414 -5.83 -6.92 -4.17
N ASN A 415 -5.71 -6.28 -3.01
CA ASN A 415 -6.68 -5.29 -2.49
C ASN A 415 -8.09 -5.84 -2.26
N MET A 416 -8.20 -7.13 -1.94
CA MET A 416 -9.49 -7.74 -1.60
C MET A 416 -9.87 -7.45 -0.14
N SER A 417 -10.21 -6.20 0.14
CA SER A 417 -10.47 -5.70 1.50
C SER A 417 -11.70 -6.32 2.19
N GLY A 418 -12.53 -7.06 1.46
CA GLY A 418 -13.70 -7.76 1.99
C GLY A 418 -13.39 -9.10 2.67
N ILE A 419 -12.21 -9.68 2.42
CA ILE A 419 -11.87 -11.03 2.88
C ILE A 419 -11.86 -11.10 4.41
N LYS A 420 -12.63 -12.05 4.93
CA LYS A 420 -12.71 -12.42 6.34
C LYS A 420 -12.26 -13.85 6.58
N THR A 421 -12.33 -14.72 5.58
CA THR A 421 -11.99 -16.13 5.75
C THR A 421 -11.30 -16.72 4.52
N VAL A 422 -10.25 -17.52 4.74
CA VAL A 422 -9.59 -18.30 3.68
C VAL A 422 -9.55 -19.76 4.10
N TYR A 423 -10.06 -20.63 3.24
CA TYR A 423 -10.00 -22.08 3.37
C TYR A 423 -8.99 -22.62 2.37
N ILE A 424 -7.97 -23.29 2.87
CA ILE A 424 -6.98 -24.02 2.09
C ILE A 424 -7.25 -25.50 2.30
N ALA A 425 -7.58 -26.20 1.21
CA ALA A 425 -8.04 -27.59 1.28
C ALA A 425 -7.00 -28.54 1.88
N ASP A 426 -5.73 -28.38 1.49
CA ASP A 426 -4.63 -29.17 2.03
C ASP A 426 -3.32 -28.36 2.18
N LEU A 427 -2.72 -28.42 3.36
CA LEU A 427 -1.51 -27.69 3.72
C LEU A 427 -0.26 -28.13 2.93
N ALA A 428 -0.10 -29.42 2.62
CA ALA A 428 1.07 -29.90 1.88
C ALA A 428 1.02 -29.43 0.42
N THR A 429 -0.15 -29.55 -0.22
CA THR A 429 -0.36 -29.03 -1.58
C THR A 429 -0.19 -27.52 -1.65
N TRP A 430 -0.65 -26.78 -0.62
CA TRP A 430 -0.47 -25.33 -0.53
C TRP A 430 1.00 -24.88 -0.47
N CYS A 431 1.86 -25.65 0.18
CA CYS A 431 3.31 -25.38 0.20
C CYS A 431 3.95 -25.48 -1.20
N ALA A 432 3.35 -26.28 -2.09
CA ALA A 432 3.82 -26.48 -3.46
C ALA A 432 3.23 -25.50 -4.48
N VAL A 433 2.26 -24.65 -4.10
CA VAL A 433 1.66 -23.69 -5.02
C VAL A 433 2.65 -22.60 -5.40
N GLU A 434 2.83 -22.38 -6.70
CA GLU A 434 3.62 -21.28 -7.23
C GLU A 434 2.81 -19.98 -7.22
N ILE A 435 3.12 -19.11 -6.26
CA ILE A 435 2.48 -17.80 -6.12
C ILE A 435 3.41 -16.72 -6.68
N ALA A 436 2.95 -16.01 -7.71
CA ALA A 436 3.77 -15.07 -8.48
C ALA A 436 4.35 -13.92 -7.62
N ASN A 437 3.54 -13.35 -6.72
CA ASN A 437 3.98 -12.30 -5.79
C ASN A 437 3.17 -12.32 -4.48
N GLY A 438 3.53 -11.47 -3.51
CA GLY A 438 2.84 -11.44 -2.21
C GLY A 438 1.34 -11.07 -2.28
N ASN A 439 0.97 -10.17 -3.19
CA ASN A 439 -0.42 -9.73 -3.37
C ASN A 439 -1.33 -10.80 -3.99
N ALA A 440 -0.73 -11.75 -4.72
CA ALA A 440 -1.39 -12.94 -5.22
C ALA A 440 -1.72 -13.94 -4.10
N ASN A 441 -1.28 -13.75 -2.85
CA ASN A 441 -1.65 -14.65 -1.77
C ASN A 441 -2.99 -14.19 -1.12
N PRO A 442 -4.06 -15.01 -1.15
CA PRO A 442 -5.32 -14.66 -0.49
C PRO A 442 -5.19 -14.56 1.04
N ILE A 443 -4.22 -15.25 1.64
CA ILE A 443 -3.93 -15.16 3.09
C ILE A 443 -3.49 -13.75 3.46
N TYR A 444 -2.63 -13.10 2.67
CA TYR A 444 -2.16 -11.74 2.95
C TYR A 444 -3.32 -10.74 3.05
N ASN A 445 -4.30 -10.87 2.15
CA ASN A 445 -5.45 -9.99 2.08
C ASN A 445 -6.49 -10.24 3.19
N ALA A 446 -6.44 -11.39 3.88
CA ALA A 446 -7.25 -11.66 5.07
C ALA A 446 -6.80 -10.86 6.30
N PHE A 447 -5.64 -10.20 6.25
CA PHE A 447 -5.06 -9.42 7.35
C PHE A 447 -4.64 -8.02 6.91
N PRO A 448 -5.59 -7.17 6.45
CA PRO A 448 -5.25 -5.90 5.82
C PRO A 448 -4.51 -4.94 6.77
N THR A 449 -4.71 -5.05 8.09
CA THR A 449 -4.18 -4.11 9.09
C THR A 449 -3.86 -4.82 10.42
N SER A 450 -3.13 -4.19 11.33
CA SER A 450 -2.84 -4.75 12.68
C SER A 450 -4.01 -4.61 13.65
N THR A 451 -5.00 -3.75 13.34
CA THR A 451 -6.14 -3.39 14.20
C THR A 451 -7.48 -3.96 13.73
N SER A 452 -7.61 -4.40 12.48
CA SER A 452 -8.79 -5.12 12.01
C SER A 452 -8.93 -6.46 12.73
N LYS A 453 -10.16 -6.83 13.12
CA LYS A 453 -10.41 -8.20 13.60
C LYS A 453 -9.92 -9.18 12.53
N TRP A 454 -9.05 -10.09 12.94
CA TRP A 454 -8.30 -10.97 12.05
C TRP A 454 -9.26 -11.78 11.18
N GLY A 455 -8.95 -11.86 9.88
CA GLY A 455 -9.54 -12.90 9.05
C GLY A 455 -9.10 -14.27 9.58
N LYS A 456 -9.92 -15.29 9.36
CA LYS A 456 -9.62 -16.66 9.78
C LYS A 456 -9.04 -17.45 8.63
N VAL A 457 -7.95 -18.18 8.90
CA VAL A 457 -7.37 -19.10 7.92
C VAL A 457 -7.58 -20.51 8.41
N TYR A 458 -8.14 -21.34 7.53
CA TYR A 458 -8.40 -22.74 7.77
C TYR A 458 -7.52 -23.56 6.86
N PHE A 459 -6.72 -24.46 7.44
CA PHE A 459 -6.03 -25.50 6.70
C PHE A 459 -6.70 -26.83 7.04
N ASN A 460 -7.05 -27.62 6.01
CA ASN A 460 -7.68 -28.92 6.18
C ASN A 460 -8.95 -28.83 7.06
N GLY A 461 -9.71 -27.73 6.92
CA GLY A 461 -10.93 -27.44 7.68
C GLY A 461 -10.74 -26.95 9.12
N LYS A 462 -9.49 -26.75 9.58
CA LYS A 462 -9.18 -26.31 10.95
C LYS A 462 -8.65 -24.88 10.99
N GLU A 463 -9.30 -24.02 11.78
CA GLU A 463 -8.80 -22.66 12.07
C GLU A 463 -7.42 -22.78 12.72
N THR A 464 -6.42 -22.11 12.13
CA THR A 464 -5.03 -22.34 12.49
C THR A 464 -4.29 -21.04 12.73
N THR A 465 -3.58 -20.97 13.85
CA THR A 465 -2.58 -19.94 14.17
C THR A 465 -1.21 -20.55 14.48
N ALA A 466 -1.15 -21.86 14.70
CA ALA A 466 0.08 -22.64 14.88
C ALA A 466 0.14 -23.71 13.79
N LEU A 467 1.13 -23.63 12.90
CA LEU A 467 1.27 -24.54 11.76
C LEU A 467 2.20 -25.71 12.09
N GLU A 468 1.79 -26.90 11.67
CA GLU A 468 2.64 -28.09 11.59
C GLU A 468 2.74 -28.46 10.11
N ILE A 469 3.85 -28.06 9.46
CA ILE A 469 4.05 -28.34 8.04
C ILE A 469 4.28 -29.86 7.88
N PRO A 470 3.50 -30.57 7.03
CA PRO A 470 3.57 -32.02 6.93
C PRO A 470 4.93 -32.55 6.44
N GLU A 471 5.34 -33.71 6.95
CA GLU A 471 6.48 -34.45 6.40
C GLU A 471 6.25 -34.78 4.92
N GLY A 472 7.33 -34.72 4.14
CA GLY A 472 7.31 -34.86 2.67
C GLY A 472 7.29 -33.53 1.92
N VAL A 473 7.01 -32.41 2.59
CA VAL A 473 7.21 -31.07 2.01
C VAL A 473 8.71 -30.79 1.93
N THR A 474 9.21 -30.55 0.71
CA THR A 474 10.64 -30.30 0.44
C THR A 474 10.96 -28.83 0.16
N SER A 475 9.95 -28.05 -0.24
CA SER A 475 10.09 -26.62 -0.54
C SER A 475 8.86 -25.85 -0.07
N ILE A 476 9.07 -24.61 0.38
CA ILE A 476 7.99 -23.66 0.69
C ILE A 476 8.29 -22.35 -0.03
N GLY A 477 7.43 -21.98 -0.99
CA GLY A 477 7.46 -20.67 -1.66
C GLY A 477 6.68 -19.62 -0.86
N ARG A 478 6.05 -18.66 -1.53
CA ARG A 478 5.25 -17.55 -0.94
C ARG A 478 3.96 -17.97 -0.22
N SER A 479 3.80 -19.25 0.13
CA SER A 479 2.58 -19.85 0.66
C SER A 479 2.06 -19.16 1.93
N PHE A 480 2.95 -18.64 2.80
CA PHE A 480 2.53 -17.98 4.05
C PHE A 480 2.83 -16.49 4.08
N TYR A 481 3.11 -15.87 2.93
CA TYR A 481 3.32 -14.43 2.83
C TYR A 481 2.19 -13.65 3.52
N GLY A 482 2.57 -12.82 4.48
CA GLY A 482 1.66 -11.93 5.17
C GLY A 482 0.67 -12.61 6.12
N PHE A 483 0.93 -13.86 6.52
CA PHE A 483 0.11 -14.54 7.51
C PHE A 483 0.36 -13.98 8.92
N LYS A 484 -0.18 -12.78 9.20
CA LYS A 484 0.04 -12.04 10.44
C LYS A 484 -0.45 -12.79 11.68
N GLY A 485 -1.44 -13.66 11.52
CA GLY A 485 -2.01 -14.43 12.62
C GLY A 485 -1.27 -15.71 12.99
N MET A 486 -0.24 -16.09 12.25
CA MET A 486 0.59 -17.24 12.59
C MET A 486 1.51 -16.90 13.77
N THR A 487 1.36 -17.62 14.89
CA THR A 487 2.17 -17.46 16.10
C THR A 487 3.36 -18.42 16.16
N SER A 488 3.24 -19.58 15.52
CA SER A 488 4.30 -20.59 15.47
C SER A 488 4.22 -21.45 14.20
N VAL A 489 5.36 -21.99 13.79
CA VAL A 489 5.47 -22.95 12.69
C VAL A 489 6.47 -24.04 13.04
N THR A 490 6.08 -25.31 12.84
CA THR A 490 6.96 -26.48 12.88
C THR A 490 7.27 -26.89 11.45
N LEU A 491 8.55 -26.89 11.08
CA LEU A 491 9.04 -27.27 9.76
C LEU A 491 9.49 -28.74 9.75
N PRO A 492 9.19 -29.54 8.70
CA PRO A 492 9.48 -30.96 8.67
C PRO A 492 10.96 -31.24 8.41
N ALA A 493 11.43 -32.42 8.79
CA ALA A 493 12.81 -32.83 8.53
C ALA A 493 13.09 -32.99 7.03
N SER A 494 12.07 -33.24 6.21
CA SER A 494 12.16 -33.29 4.75
C SER A 494 12.40 -31.95 4.06
N LEU A 495 12.32 -30.82 4.76
CA LEU A 495 12.43 -29.50 4.14
C LEU A 495 13.87 -29.21 3.69
N GLU A 496 14.02 -28.86 2.41
CA GLU A 496 15.31 -28.55 1.77
C GLU A 496 15.42 -27.06 1.41
N VAL A 497 14.30 -26.44 1.03
CA VAL A 497 14.27 -25.06 0.52
C VAL A 497 13.22 -24.22 1.23
N LEU A 498 13.66 -23.10 1.80
CA LEU A 498 12.80 -21.98 2.16
C LEU A 498 12.95 -20.93 1.07
N GLY A 499 11.92 -20.79 0.22
CA GLY A 499 11.92 -19.88 -0.91
C GLY A 499 11.78 -18.41 -0.49
N ASP A 500 11.89 -17.54 -1.49
CA ASP A 500 11.68 -16.11 -1.29
C ASP A 500 10.31 -15.81 -0.71
N GLN A 501 10.30 -14.91 0.28
CA GLN A 501 9.09 -14.39 0.91
C GLN A 501 8.16 -15.46 1.54
N ALA A 502 8.68 -16.65 1.85
CA ALA A 502 7.85 -17.76 2.34
C ALA A 502 7.02 -17.44 3.58
N PHE A 503 7.61 -16.69 4.52
CA PHE A 503 7.00 -16.20 5.75
C PHE A 503 7.11 -14.67 5.87
N ALA A 504 7.38 -13.96 4.77
CA ALA A 504 7.58 -12.52 4.85
C ALA A 504 6.32 -11.82 5.37
N ASN A 505 6.49 -10.80 6.21
CA ASN A 505 5.43 -10.09 6.91
C ASN A 505 4.57 -10.94 7.86
N CYS A 506 5.03 -12.14 8.28
CA CYS A 506 4.40 -12.88 9.38
C CYS A 506 4.73 -12.24 10.72
N THR A 507 4.06 -11.13 11.05
CA THR A 507 4.37 -10.30 12.23
C THR A 507 4.02 -10.96 13.57
N GLY A 508 3.16 -11.99 13.57
CA GLY A 508 2.81 -12.76 14.76
C GLY A 508 3.79 -13.88 15.11
N LEU A 509 4.67 -14.27 14.18
CA LEU A 509 5.61 -15.38 14.37
C LEU A 509 6.72 -14.95 15.33
N THR A 510 6.89 -15.65 16.44
CA THR A 510 7.86 -15.28 17.50
C THR A 510 9.15 -16.09 17.45
N GLU A 511 9.09 -17.34 17.04
CA GLU A 511 10.26 -18.20 16.92
C GLU A 511 10.14 -19.17 15.75
N VAL A 512 11.29 -19.55 15.19
CA VAL A 512 11.36 -20.57 14.15
C VAL A 512 12.60 -21.43 14.35
N GLU A 513 12.44 -22.73 14.13
CA GLU A 513 13.55 -23.69 14.04
C GLU A 513 13.68 -24.14 12.59
N ILE A 514 14.85 -23.88 12.00
CA ILE A 514 15.20 -24.28 10.63
C ILE A 514 15.82 -25.68 10.67
N PRO A 515 15.22 -26.69 10.02
CA PRO A 515 15.71 -28.06 9.98
C PRO A 515 17.10 -28.20 9.35
N ALA A 516 17.83 -29.26 9.71
CA ALA A 516 19.22 -29.47 9.28
C ALA A 516 19.39 -29.71 7.77
N ASN A 517 18.33 -30.15 7.09
CA ASN A 517 18.36 -30.43 5.65
C ASN A 517 18.10 -29.18 4.79
N VAL A 518 17.74 -28.05 5.41
CA VAL A 518 17.53 -26.79 4.68
C VAL A 518 18.89 -26.27 4.21
N THR A 519 19.07 -26.25 2.89
CA THR A 519 20.32 -25.80 2.25
C THR A 519 20.19 -24.41 1.62
N SER A 520 18.96 -23.98 1.33
CA SER A 520 18.67 -22.68 0.73
C SER A 520 17.58 -21.95 1.51
N ILE A 521 17.86 -20.69 1.87
CA ILE A 521 16.92 -19.78 2.51
C ILE A 521 16.90 -18.47 1.73
N GLY A 522 15.75 -18.14 1.15
CA GLY A 522 15.51 -16.91 0.42
C GLY A 522 15.36 -15.70 1.35
N SER A 523 14.66 -14.67 0.86
CA SER A 523 14.12 -13.55 1.65
C SER A 523 12.96 -13.98 2.59
N SER A 524 13.03 -15.20 3.14
CA SER A 524 11.90 -15.94 3.69
C SER A 524 11.26 -15.28 4.91
N PHE A 525 12.01 -14.56 5.74
CA PHE A 525 11.52 -13.93 6.97
C PHE A 525 11.54 -12.39 6.90
N PHE A 526 11.52 -11.83 5.69
CA PHE A 526 11.47 -10.38 5.48
C PHE A 526 10.32 -9.74 6.29
N SER A 527 10.64 -8.75 7.11
CA SER A 527 9.72 -7.99 7.96
C SER A 527 8.85 -8.85 8.90
N CYS A 528 9.36 -9.99 9.38
CA CYS A 528 8.79 -10.71 10.51
C CYS A 528 9.09 -9.95 11.82
N SER A 529 8.42 -8.81 12.04
CA SER A 529 8.76 -7.88 13.13
C SER A 529 8.59 -8.46 14.53
N GLY A 530 7.78 -9.51 14.70
CA GLY A 530 7.59 -10.23 15.96
C GLY A 530 8.61 -11.35 16.21
N LEU A 531 9.44 -11.71 15.23
CA LEU A 531 10.37 -12.82 15.32
C LEU A 531 11.51 -12.49 16.28
N GLN A 532 11.55 -13.19 17.41
CA GLN A 532 12.51 -12.99 18.51
C GLN A 532 13.70 -13.95 18.42
N LYS A 533 13.47 -15.17 17.92
CA LYS A 533 14.46 -16.24 17.94
C LYS A 533 14.45 -17.08 16.66
N VAL A 534 15.63 -17.30 16.11
CA VAL A 534 15.85 -18.24 15.00
C VAL A 534 16.86 -19.28 15.46
N THR A 535 16.47 -20.56 15.37
CA THR A 535 17.36 -21.69 15.67
C THR A 535 17.72 -22.40 14.37
N LEU A 536 19.01 -22.58 14.09
CA LEU A 536 19.50 -23.26 12.90
C LEU A 536 20.04 -24.65 13.30
N LYS A 537 19.50 -25.73 12.74
CA LYS A 537 19.97 -27.11 13.03
C LYS A 537 21.14 -27.57 12.15
N GLY A 538 21.59 -26.74 11.19
CA GLY A 538 22.67 -27.05 10.25
C GLY A 538 22.24 -26.79 8.80
N GLY A 539 23.10 -27.13 7.83
CA GLY A 539 22.75 -27.17 6.39
C GLY A 539 22.88 -25.87 5.60
N VAL A 540 22.85 -24.71 6.26
CA VAL A 540 22.84 -23.39 5.58
C VAL A 540 24.27 -22.93 5.26
N ASP A 541 24.58 -22.77 3.96
CA ASP A 541 25.88 -22.23 3.50
C ASP A 541 25.89 -20.70 3.38
N SER A 542 24.73 -20.10 3.09
CA SER A 542 24.60 -18.66 2.85
C SER A 542 23.23 -18.11 3.25
N PHE A 543 23.23 -16.87 3.74
CA PHE A 543 22.02 -16.05 3.85
C PHE A 543 21.95 -15.10 2.67
N VAL A 544 20.91 -15.20 1.84
CA VAL A 544 20.75 -14.33 0.67
C VAL A 544 20.19 -12.97 1.07
N SER A 545 20.03 -12.08 0.09
CA SER A 545 19.61 -10.70 0.37
C SER A 545 18.30 -10.64 1.16
N MET A 546 18.28 -9.83 2.22
CA MET A 546 17.09 -9.49 3.01
C MET A 546 16.40 -10.65 3.76
N THR A 547 17.06 -11.80 4.00
CA THR A 547 16.45 -12.96 4.68
C THR A 547 15.73 -12.63 5.99
N PHE A 548 16.31 -11.79 6.85
CA PHE A 548 15.72 -11.35 8.12
C PHE A 548 15.55 -9.82 8.19
N TYR A 549 15.51 -9.13 7.05
CA TYR A 549 15.37 -7.67 7.00
C TYR A 549 14.17 -7.21 7.83
N GLY A 550 14.32 -6.23 8.69
CA GLY A 550 13.22 -5.68 9.48
C GLY A 550 12.66 -6.62 10.55
N CYS A 551 13.35 -7.72 10.92
CA CYS A 551 13.01 -8.53 12.10
C CYS A 551 13.37 -7.77 13.38
N LYS A 552 12.58 -6.74 13.70
CA LYS A 552 12.86 -5.75 14.76
C LYS A 552 12.97 -6.35 16.16
N ALA A 553 12.33 -7.49 16.42
CA ALA A 553 12.36 -8.18 17.72
C ALA A 553 13.46 -9.25 17.83
N LEU A 554 14.21 -9.54 16.77
CA LEU A 554 15.19 -10.62 16.76
C LEU A 554 16.34 -10.31 17.72
N GLU A 555 16.48 -11.08 18.80
CA GLU A 555 17.45 -10.76 19.86
C GLU A 555 18.81 -11.40 19.63
N SER A 556 18.85 -12.59 19.04
CA SER A 556 20.07 -13.35 18.80
C SER A 556 19.89 -14.31 17.63
N ILE A 557 20.99 -14.57 16.94
CA ILE A 557 21.10 -15.64 15.95
C ILE A 557 22.47 -16.32 16.08
N ASN A 558 22.46 -17.65 16.09
CA ASN A 558 23.67 -18.45 16.18
C ASN A 558 23.96 -19.06 14.80
N PHE A 559 25.02 -18.59 14.15
CA PHE A 559 25.46 -19.11 12.87
C PHE A 559 26.18 -20.45 13.06
N PRO A 560 25.71 -21.56 12.44
CA PRO A 560 26.41 -22.83 12.51
C PRO A 560 27.71 -22.78 11.68
N GLU A 561 28.69 -23.62 12.05
CA GLU A 561 29.86 -23.87 11.19
C GLU A 561 29.40 -24.33 9.80
N GLY A 562 30.04 -23.79 8.76
CA GLY A 562 29.65 -24.01 7.37
C GLY A 562 29.07 -22.76 6.69
N VAL A 563 28.50 -21.81 7.44
CA VAL A 563 28.06 -20.53 6.86
C VAL A 563 29.26 -19.77 6.31
N ARG A 564 29.21 -19.40 5.03
CA ARG A 564 30.27 -18.67 4.32
C ARG A 564 29.92 -17.22 4.01
N TYR A 565 28.66 -16.95 3.70
CA TYR A 565 28.20 -15.68 3.14
C TYR A 565 27.00 -15.10 3.92
N ILE A 566 27.12 -13.84 4.33
CA ILE A 566 26.01 -13.03 4.86
C ILE A 566 25.69 -11.96 3.82
N GLY A 567 24.61 -12.14 3.08
CA GLY A 567 24.21 -11.30 1.95
C GLY A 567 23.72 -9.90 2.32
N ARG A 568 23.38 -9.13 1.28
CA ARG A 568 22.95 -7.74 1.40
C ARG A 568 21.73 -7.61 2.32
N MET A 569 21.78 -6.68 3.27
CA MET A 569 20.62 -6.32 4.12
C MET A 569 20.00 -7.48 4.92
N VAL A 570 20.70 -8.61 5.13
CA VAL A 570 20.13 -9.80 5.80
C VAL A 570 19.50 -9.47 7.15
N PHE A 571 20.17 -8.67 7.99
CA PHE A 571 19.70 -8.25 9.31
C PHE A 571 19.47 -6.74 9.39
N SER A 572 19.36 -6.04 8.26
CA SER A 572 19.14 -4.58 8.29
C SER A 572 17.82 -4.27 9.02
N GLY A 573 17.87 -3.34 9.98
CA GLY A 573 16.73 -2.97 10.82
C GLY A 573 16.41 -3.96 11.97
N CYS A 574 17.25 -4.97 12.23
CA CYS A 574 17.14 -5.83 13.41
C CYS A 574 17.57 -5.10 14.70
N SER A 575 16.81 -4.08 15.10
CA SER A 575 17.17 -3.18 16.19
C SER A 575 17.28 -3.83 17.57
N ALA A 576 16.69 -5.01 17.80
CA ALA A 576 16.80 -5.76 19.06
C ALA A 576 17.99 -6.75 19.09
N LEU A 577 18.74 -6.91 18.00
CA LEU A 577 19.81 -7.89 17.90
C LEU A 577 20.97 -7.51 18.82
N LYS A 578 21.16 -8.27 19.90
CA LYS A 578 22.12 -7.95 20.98
C LYS A 578 23.53 -8.41 20.65
N SER A 579 23.68 -9.53 19.95
CA SER A 579 24.99 -10.10 19.64
C SER A 579 24.94 -10.98 18.40
N ILE A 580 26.10 -11.13 17.77
CA ILE A 580 26.36 -12.10 16.71
C ILE A 580 27.61 -12.92 17.06
N SER A 581 27.58 -14.20 16.69
CA SER A 581 28.73 -15.11 16.80
C SER A 581 29.03 -15.71 15.43
N LEU A 582 30.05 -15.17 14.75
CA LEU A 582 30.48 -15.62 13.43
C LEU A 582 31.43 -16.83 13.54
N PRO A 583 31.14 -17.98 12.91
CA PRO A 583 32.01 -19.15 12.91
C PRO A 583 33.28 -18.93 12.09
N THR A 584 34.19 -19.90 12.13
CA THR A 584 35.47 -19.82 11.41
C THR A 584 35.31 -19.76 9.89
N THR A 585 34.17 -20.20 9.37
CA THR A 585 33.89 -20.34 7.93
C THR A 585 33.35 -19.08 7.26
N VAL A 586 32.93 -18.05 8.01
CA VAL A 586 32.39 -16.83 7.40
C VAL A 586 33.51 -16.06 6.72
N THR A 587 33.34 -15.80 5.42
CA THR A 587 34.35 -15.11 4.61
C THR A 587 33.88 -13.76 4.07
N GLN A 588 32.56 -13.52 4.03
CA GLN A 588 31.99 -12.33 3.40
C GLN A 588 30.74 -11.83 4.14
N ILE A 589 30.66 -10.51 4.28
CA ILE A 589 29.53 -9.76 4.84
C ILE A 589 29.20 -8.61 3.87
N ASP A 590 28.02 -8.66 3.25
CA ASP A 590 27.65 -7.75 2.17
C ASP A 590 27.07 -6.42 2.67
N MET A 591 26.80 -5.53 1.70
CA MET A 591 26.34 -4.16 1.92
C MET A 591 25.12 -4.15 2.85
N MET A 592 25.19 -3.32 3.90
CA MET A 592 24.10 -3.11 4.87
C MET A 592 23.65 -4.39 5.61
N ALA A 593 24.46 -5.45 5.66
CA ALA A 593 24.06 -6.73 6.28
C ALA A 593 23.55 -6.58 7.72
N PHE A 594 24.13 -5.70 8.53
CA PHE A 594 23.74 -5.36 9.90
C PHE A 594 23.41 -3.87 10.07
N ASP A 595 22.99 -3.21 8.99
CA ASP A 595 22.58 -1.80 9.05
C ASP A 595 21.45 -1.58 10.08
N SER A 596 21.53 -0.49 10.85
CA SER A 596 20.55 -0.14 11.89
C SER A 596 20.33 -1.21 12.97
N CYS A 597 21.30 -2.10 13.20
CA CYS A 597 21.33 -3.03 14.34
C CYS A 597 21.81 -2.33 15.62
N SER A 598 21.09 -1.28 16.03
CA SER A 598 21.49 -0.37 17.12
C SER A 598 21.47 -0.99 18.53
N GLY A 599 20.80 -2.13 18.70
CA GLY A 599 20.75 -2.86 19.97
C GLY A 599 21.97 -3.76 20.24
N MET A 600 22.93 -3.83 19.32
CA MET A 600 24.08 -4.72 19.46
C MET A 600 25.00 -4.25 20.58
N THR A 601 25.35 -5.15 21.50
CA THR A 601 26.21 -4.88 22.66
C THR A 601 27.55 -5.61 22.57
N GLU A 602 27.69 -6.61 21.70
CA GLU A 602 28.96 -7.28 21.43
C GLU A 602 28.97 -7.96 20.05
N ILE A 603 30.17 -8.12 19.49
CA ILE A 603 30.42 -8.95 18.31
C ILE A 603 31.45 -10.02 18.66
N ARG A 604 31.18 -11.27 18.30
CA ARG A 604 32.14 -12.38 18.39
C ARG A 604 32.41 -12.93 17.01
N SER A 605 33.68 -13.09 16.65
CA SER A 605 34.08 -13.75 15.40
C SER A 605 35.20 -14.74 15.67
N ALA A 606 35.01 -15.99 15.28
CA ALA A 606 36.02 -17.03 15.37
C ALA A 606 36.95 -17.08 14.13
N ALA A 607 36.64 -16.30 13.09
CA ALA A 607 37.44 -16.25 11.88
C ALA A 607 38.83 -15.67 12.17
N THR A 608 39.88 -16.36 11.70
CA THR A 608 41.26 -15.89 11.85
C THR A 608 41.64 -14.85 10.80
N ILE A 609 40.86 -14.76 9.72
CA ILE A 609 40.95 -13.71 8.71
C ILE A 609 39.66 -12.91 8.83
N PRO A 610 39.72 -11.57 8.96
CA PRO A 610 38.51 -10.74 9.01
C PRO A 610 37.63 -11.02 7.78
N PRO A 611 36.34 -11.35 7.96
CA PRO A 611 35.42 -11.49 6.84
C PRO A 611 35.41 -10.20 6.00
N ALA A 612 35.46 -10.33 4.67
CA ALA A 612 35.40 -9.18 3.78
C ALA A 612 34.04 -8.50 3.93
N ALA A 613 34.04 -7.28 4.49
CA ALA A 613 32.84 -6.49 4.74
C ALA A 613 32.69 -5.39 3.68
N SER A 614 31.50 -5.27 3.09
CA SER A 614 31.14 -4.23 2.12
C SER A 614 30.63 -2.95 2.80
N ALA A 615 30.56 -1.85 2.05
CA ALA A 615 30.14 -0.54 2.58
C ALA A 615 28.85 -0.62 3.41
N TYR A 616 28.84 0.07 4.55
CA TYR A 616 27.70 0.17 5.46
C TYR A 616 27.28 -1.16 6.10
N ALA A 617 28.11 -2.21 6.04
CA ALA A 617 27.79 -3.52 6.60
C ALA A 617 27.38 -3.46 8.08
N PHE A 618 27.94 -2.51 8.84
CA PHE A 618 27.67 -2.29 10.26
C PHE A 618 27.16 -0.87 10.56
N ASP A 619 26.58 -0.16 9.58
CA ASP A 619 26.08 1.19 9.83
C ASP A 619 24.98 1.18 10.92
N GLY A 620 24.97 2.17 11.80
CA GLY A 620 24.09 2.18 12.98
C GLY A 620 24.40 1.16 14.10
N VAL A 621 25.44 0.33 13.96
CA VAL A 621 25.98 -0.49 15.07
C VAL A 621 26.90 0.38 15.94
N PRO A 622 26.79 0.37 17.29
CA PRO A 622 27.68 1.18 18.12
C PRO A 622 29.14 0.72 18.02
N THR A 623 30.08 1.63 17.75
CA THR A 623 31.49 1.32 17.43
C THR A 623 32.38 1.08 18.65
N ASP A 624 31.89 1.34 19.86
CA ASP A 624 32.59 1.18 21.14
C ASP A 624 32.31 -0.16 21.83
N ILE A 625 31.41 -0.96 21.27
CA ILE A 625 31.10 -2.31 21.78
C ILE A 625 32.31 -3.24 21.68
N PRO A 626 32.45 -4.21 22.61
CA PRO A 626 33.47 -5.22 22.53
C PRO A 626 33.35 -6.07 21.26
N VAL A 627 34.46 -6.19 20.53
CA VAL A 627 34.63 -7.07 19.38
C VAL A 627 35.66 -8.15 19.73
N TYR A 628 35.19 -9.37 19.95
CA TYR A 628 36.01 -10.52 20.33
C TYR A 628 36.46 -11.29 19.09
N VAL A 629 37.78 -11.32 18.84
CA VAL A 629 38.40 -12.00 17.68
C VAL A 629 39.64 -12.80 18.11
N PRO A 630 40.12 -13.80 17.34
CA PRO A 630 41.32 -14.55 17.70
C PRO A 630 42.48 -13.61 18.00
N ALA A 631 43.22 -13.87 19.09
CA ALA A 631 44.24 -12.94 19.59
C ALA A 631 45.30 -12.59 18.52
N GLY A 632 45.66 -13.55 17.66
CA GLY A 632 46.59 -13.35 16.55
C GLY A 632 46.04 -12.47 15.41
N SER A 633 44.73 -12.29 15.32
CA SER A 633 44.04 -11.61 14.21
C SER A 633 43.59 -10.19 14.56
N ILE A 634 43.76 -9.74 15.82
CA ILE A 634 43.30 -8.41 16.28
C ILE A 634 43.79 -7.28 15.37
N ASN A 635 45.06 -7.31 14.95
CA ASN A 635 45.62 -6.27 14.09
C ASN A 635 45.05 -6.32 12.67
N ASP A 636 44.74 -7.52 12.16
CA ASP A 636 44.13 -7.68 10.84
C ASP A 636 42.71 -7.12 10.83
N TYR A 637 41.92 -7.39 11.88
CA TYR A 637 40.58 -6.81 12.04
C TYR A 637 40.62 -5.28 12.13
N LYS A 638 41.57 -4.71 12.89
CA LYS A 638 41.76 -3.26 12.98
C LYS A 638 42.15 -2.61 11.65
N ALA A 639 42.78 -3.36 10.73
CA ALA A 639 43.17 -2.87 9.42
C ALA A 639 42.10 -3.09 8.34
N ALA A 640 41.20 -4.07 8.53
CA ALA A 640 40.20 -4.46 7.56
C ALA A 640 39.11 -3.39 7.34
N ALA A 641 38.60 -3.30 6.11
CA ALA A 641 37.50 -2.41 5.75
C ALA A 641 36.25 -2.73 6.59
N GLU A 642 35.48 -1.69 6.90
CA GLU A 642 34.36 -1.66 7.87
C GLU A 642 34.72 -2.06 9.31
N TRP A 643 35.46 -3.13 9.53
CA TRP A 643 35.93 -3.57 10.85
C TRP A 643 36.78 -2.51 11.56
N LYS A 644 37.60 -1.76 10.83
CA LYS A 644 38.39 -0.63 11.37
C LYS A 644 37.57 0.47 12.05
N SER A 645 36.24 0.49 11.87
CA SER A 645 35.35 1.43 12.56
C SER A 645 35.19 1.13 14.04
N PHE A 646 35.33 -0.14 14.45
CA PHE A 646 35.23 -0.54 15.84
C PHE A 646 36.49 -0.18 16.64
N THR A 647 36.32 0.20 17.90
CA THR A 647 37.40 0.75 18.74
C THR A 647 37.82 -0.18 19.89
N ASN A 648 37.00 -1.17 20.25
CA ASN A 648 37.16 -2.01 21.44
C ASN A 648 37.39 -3.49 21.08
N TYR A 649 38.56 -3.79 20.50
CA TYR A 649 38.96 -5.16 20.18
C TYR A 649 39.50 -5.90 21.39
N GLN A 650 38.98 -7.11 21.63
CA GLN A 650 39.39 -7.98 22.73
C GLN A 650 39.79 -9.35 22.18
N PRO A 651 40.79 -10.01 22.78
CA PRO A 651 41.07 -11.40 22.43
C PRO A 651 39.82 -12.23 22.74
N LEU A 652 39.38 -13.01 21.76
CA LEU A 652 38.38 -14.05 21.95
C LEU A 652 38.97 -15.05 22.96
N GLY A 653 38.60 -14.89 24.24
CA GLY A 653 39.00 -15.81 25.29
C GLY A 653 38.55 -17.22 24.94
N ASN A 654 39.33 -18.24 25.32
CA ASN A 654 38.94 -19.64 25.16
C ASN A 654 37.52 -19.81 25.72
N THR A 655 36.53 -20.07 24.87
CA THR A 655 35.14 -20.30 25.26
C THR A 655 35.02 -21.66 25.97
N SER A 656 35.45 -21.68 27.23
CA SER A 656 34.97 -22.64 28.20
C SER A 656 34.00 -21.90 29.11
N ALA A 657 32.70 -22.09 28.90
CA ALA A 657 31.63 -21.54 29.73
C ALA A 657 31.57 -22.16 31.14
N ILE A 658 32.70 -22.35 31.82
CA ILE A 658 32.76 -22.85 33.20
C ILE A 658 33.87 -22.09 33.93
N GLU A 659 33.48 -21.12 34.76
CA GLU A 659 34.41 -20.28 35.53
C GLU A 659 34.64 -20.75 36.98
N THR A 660 33.86 -21.71 37.51
CA THR A 660 34.04 -22.21 38.90
C THR A 660 33.76 -23.71 39.07
N ILE A 661 34.44 -24.31 40.05
CA ILE A 661 34.33 -25.72 40.50
C ILE A 661 33.85 -25.72 41.96
N GLU A 662 32.71 -26.35 42.25
CA GLU A 662 32.36 -26.84 43.59
C GLU A 662 31.70 -28.24 43.49
N ALA A 663 32.10 -29.19 44.35
CA ALA A 663 31.62 -30.58 44.43
C ALA A 663 30.34 -30.69 45.29
N ALA A 664 29.42 -31.67 45.27
CA ALA A 664 29.17 -32.96 44.59
C ALA A 664 27.64 -33.23 44.58
N ASP A 665 27.06 -34.13 43.75
CA ASP A 665 25.77 -34.86 44.03
C ASP A 665 25.56 -36.09 43.12
N ASN A 666 24.99 -37.16 43.68
CA ASN A 666 24.83 -38.52 43.13
C ASN A 666 23.58 -38.70 42.21
N THR A 667 23.64 -38.29 40.95
CA THR A 667 22.66 -38.70 39.90
C THR A 667 23.35 -39.42 38.74
N GLU A 668 22.65 -40.07 37.81
CA GLU A 668 23.31 -40.76 36.68
C GLU A 668 23.85 -39.75 35.65
N ALA A 669 24.98 -40.05 35.00
CA ALA A 669 25.69 -39.09 34.15
C ALA A 669 25.40 -39.28 32.65
N VAL A 670 25.08 -38.19 31.96
CA VAL A 670 24.83 -38.10 30.51
C VAL A 670 25.93 -37.28 29.86
N TYR A 671 26.50 -37.72 28.73
CA TYR A 671 27.58 -36.99 28.06
C TYR A 671 27.06 -36.28 26.82
N TYR A 672 27.68 -35.16 26.47
CA TYR A 672 27.45 -34.41 25.25
C TYR A 672 28.80 -34.08 24.62
N ASN A 673 28.90 -34.09 23.30
CA ASN A 673 30.09 -33.57 22.62
C ASN A 673 30.14 -32.03 22.75
N LEU A 674 31.24 -31.41 22.30
CA LEU A 674 31.42 -29.95 22.40
C LEU A 674 30.41 -29.14 21.56
N ASN A 675 29.67 -29.80 20.66
CA ASN A 675 28.60 -29.21 19.87
C ASN A 675 27.23 -29.37 20.53
N GLY A 676 27.16 -29.90 21.76
CA GLY A 676 25.92 -30.06 22.52
C GLY A 676 25.07 -31.27 22.13
N VAL A 677 25.61 -32.23 21.37
CA VAL A 677 24.92 -33.48 20.99
C VAL A 677 25.16 -34.56 22.04
N ARG A 678 24.11 -35.23 22.51
CA ARG A 678 24.19 -36.32 23.50
C ARG A 678 25.00 -37.51 22.95
N VAL A 679 25.85 -38.10 23.79
CA VAL A 679 26.71 -39.25 23.49
C VAL A 679 26.53 -40.30 24.58
N ASP A 680 25.98 -41.45 24.23
CA ASP A 680 25.67 -42.50 25.21
C ASP A 680 26.89 -43.39 25.56
N ASN A 681 27.89 -43.49 24.68
CA ASN A 681 29.12 -44.25 24.90
C ASN A 681 30.36 -43.44 24.47
N PRO A 682 30.86 -42.51 25.31
CA PRO A 682 31.98 -41.66 24.94
C PRO A 682 33.28 -42.48 24.81
N THR A 683 33.96 -42.37 23.67
CA THR A 683 35.34 -42.85 23.46
C THR A 683 36.35 -41.83 24.01
N SER A 684 37.66 -42.11 24.00
CA SER A 684 38.66 -41.16 24.48
C SER A 684 38.51 -39.79 23.80
N GLY A 685 38.34 -38.71 24.58
CA GLY A 685 38.02 -37.39 24.04
C GLY A 685 37.44 -36.42 25.07
N LEU A 686 37.22 -35.17 24.66
CA LEU A 686 36.68 -34.10 25.51
C LEU A 686 35.15 -34.01 25.37
N TYR A 687 34.43 -34.09 26.48
CA TYR A 687 32.95 -34.08 26.53
C TYR A 687 32.44 -33.13 27.61
N ILE A 688 31.15 -32.79 27.52
CA ILE A 688 30.35 -32.19 28.58
C ILE A 688 29.57 -33.30 29.28
N LYS A 689 29.91 -33.63 30.52
CA LYS A 689 29.17 -34.56 31.37
C LYS A 689 28.12 -33.80 32.17
N ARG A 690 26.85 -34.10 31.94
CA ARG A 690 25.70 -33.60 32.71
C ARG A 690 25.26 -34.65 33.73
N GLN A 691 25.10 -34.26 34.99
CA GLN A 691 24.67 -35.15 36.08
C GLN A 691 23.68 -34.36 36.95
N GLY A 692 22.37 -34.64 36.77
CA GLY A 692 21.29 -33.82 37.32
C GLY A 692 21.25 -32.41 36.70
N ASN A 693 21.23 -31.38 37.54
CA ASN A 693 21.29 -29.97 37.11
C ASN A 693 22.73 -29.48 36.86
N LYS A 694 23.73 -30.36 36.91
CA LYS A 694 25.17 -30.01 36.84
C LYS A 694 25.74 -30.38 35.48
N ALA A 695 26.67 -29.58 34.94
CA ALA A 695 27.39 -29.88 33.70
C ALA A 695 28.90 -29.55 33.86
N VAL A 696 29.78 -30.49 33.52
CA VAL A 696 31.24 -30.36 33.66
C VAL A 696 31.98 -30.86 32.42
N LYS A 697 33.09 -30.22 32.04
CA LYS A 697 33.99 -30.74 31.00
C LYS A 697 34.77 -31.93 31.55
N VAL A 698 34.78 -33.04 30.83
CA VAL A 698 35.53 -34.25 31.21
C VAL A 698 36.33 -34.76 30.03
N LEU A 699 37.56 -35.17 30.30
CA LEU A 699 38.35 -35.98 29.39
C LEU A 699 38.03 -37.44 29.70
N VAL A 700 37.27 -38.08 28.82
CA VAL A 700 37.09 -39.54 28.86
C VAL A 700 38.39 -40.14 28.33
N LYS A 701 38.99 -41.05 29.10
CA LYS A 701 40.26 -41.70 28.75
C LYS A 701 40.01 -43.07 28.18
#